data_AF-A0A3E0Q7U2-F1
#
_entry.id   AF-A0A3E0Q7U2-F1
#
_cell.length_a   1.000
_cell.length_b   1.000
_cell.length_c   1.000
_cell.angle_alpha   90.00
_cell.angle_beta   90.00
_cell.angle_gamma   90.00
#
_symmetry.space_group_name_H-M   'P 1'
#
loop_
_entity.id
_entity.type
_entity.pdbx_description
1 polymer ?
#
loop_
_entity_poly.entity_id
_entity_poly.type
_entity_poly.pdbx_seq_one_letter_code
_entity_poly.pdbx_strand_id
1 'polypeptide(L)'
;MCKTLQLALLSLSIVSTGRAETPPEQQAAIEAIQGIASNIQKNRDGTVRFVRFSKPVVTDEHVAHVAAFAQLDYLAVVTPNVTDEGIKHVAGLTNLDTFFLSDSGLTDAAMPSLEGLVKLERLYLDRTGVTDEGLKSIAGLEALTMLSLEGLEITDAGLESLVGLTNLDALRLSDTRVSDAGLEQVGRLATLRDLDLSGTEITGAGLVHLSKLESLESLDLSGTNVSLESLTALASLPKLELVFLYETDLSESDVVAALPNVARVRVNPAPGAERDAWQRFLDGEELAGAATDNTEPEPAAPGETEVLAPMNERIADDETVPDFQRHVIPLLGRLGCNGRTCHGSFQGQGGFRLSMFGYDFEADIEALAGGEEPRVDLENPEQSLILLKPTLQEDHDGGLRFEAGGWEYQMLRRWIARGAQGAVDGPRKLIRVDVTPGEVVFARPSETVQLQCVAVWSDGTREDVTCLSRFESNDEDVATVTRNGLIECSSPGDTHIVVYYDNSVVATPVMLAVSDLAGESFPDVPAPTPLDELVVDKLSKLGIVPSELCTDEEFLRRVSLDIHGTLPTPEDVRSFLADESPDKRSRKIDELLETPAYIEWWTMKLADLTGCNSQHLGTTDMNSPAAGQWAAWLRRRIEDNVGWDEIAAGLILATSRAPGETYADYAARHSTYLRRQEPEDFTAHDNSMHYYWFKSNNQTPTDRALSFGYVFLGVRLECAQCHKHPFDQWSKQDFEQFTQFFTRIKAGVSPEAREDQTQLKHKLGVPVKLDTAALRRQMYMRVAAEGLPIPWNEIYIEPPAENPQIAKLLGDATFDLNDYADPREPLAAWLFSEENPYFARAMVNRVWAHYFGVGIVDPPDDMNLANPPSNGPLLDWLSREFIANGYDFKWLHRTITGSRTYQLSWRTNETNRTDSKNFSHAQIRRLPAEVTIDAILQATASDAQMANWAGNVNQRKIAHHPRSVMASSLEYPLLIFGKPLRNTNCDCERQSQPTLLQSLYVRNDEELLNWLTRNDGWLAETEKAQRTVSDEAATDPAGQIDEFIKQAYLRTVSRLPEEAELQRSRKHVQEAETIPDGMHDLLWALLNTQEFLTNH
;
A
#
# COMPACT_ATOMS: atom_id res chain seq x y z
N MET A 1 -8.68 66.93 6.07
CA MET A 1 -8.43 66.60 4.64
C MET A 1 -8.10 65.12 4.50
N CYS A 2 -8.97 64.25 5.03
CA CYS A 2 -8.84 62.80 4.98
C CYS A 2 -10.27 62.26 4.81
N LYS A 3 -10.76 62.26 3.56
CA LYS A 3 -12.02 61.62 3.12
C LYS A 3 -12.31 61.73 1.61
N THR A 4 -11.42 62.34 0.81
CA THR A 4 -11.67 62.57 -0.62
C THR A 4 -10.70 61.85 -1.57
N LEU A 5 -9.83 60.97 -1.08
CA LEU A 5 -8.92 60.17 -1.93
C LEU A 5 -9.25 58.67 -1.99
N GLN A 6 -10.33 58.22 -1.33
CA GLN A 6 -10.69 56.80 -1.25
C GLN A 6 -11.83 56.39 -2.21
N LEU A 7 -12.35 57.31 -3.03
CA LEU A 7 -13.41 57.03 -4.02
C LEU A 7 -12.96 57.06 -5.49
N ALA A 8 -11.70 57.38 -5.80
CA ALA A 8 -11.22 57.48 -7.19
C ALA A 8 -10.25 56.37 -7.63
N LEU A 9 -9.89 55.45 -6.74
CA LEU A 9 -9.04 54.28 -7.03
C LEU A 9 -9.77 52.94 -6.89
N LEU A 10 -11.10 52.97 -6.71
CA LEU A 10 -11.99 51.80 -6.66
C LEU A 10 -12.85 51.64 -7.93
N SER A 11 -12.55 52.40 -8.98
CA SER A 11 -13.26 52.38 -10.27
C SER A 11 -12.40 51.98 -11.47
N LEU A 12 -11.19 51.46 -11.24
CA LEU A 12 -10.57 50.51 -12.16
C LEU A 12 -10.93 49.10 -11.70
N SER A 13 -12.21 48.80 -11.82
CA SER A 13 -12.75 47.47 -11.62
C SER A 13 -12.00 46.51 -12.52
N ILE A 14 -11.34 45.56 -11.88
CA ILE A 14 -11.08 44.21 -12.36
C ILE A 14 -12.18 43.87 -13.38
N VAL A 15 -11.84 43.77 -14.66
CA VAL A 15 -12.67 43.03 -15.61
C VAL A 15 -12.52 41.58 -15.18
N SER A 16 -13.26 41.23 -14.15
CA SER A 16 -13.70 39.87 -13.89
C SER A 16 -14.38 39.48 -15.19
N THR A 17 -13.81 38.54 -15.92
CA THR A 17 -14.54 37.78 -16.93
C THR A 17 -15.59 36.95 -16.18
N GLY A 18 -16.58 37.62 -15.61
CA GLY A 18 -17.70 36.99 -14.93
C GLY A 18 -18.53 36.29 -15.98
N ARG A 19 -18.82 35.00 -15.77
CA ARG A 19 -19.85 34.29 -16.53
C ARG A 19 -21.13 35.14 -16.49
N ALA A 20 -21.74 35.37 -17.64
CA ALA A 20 -23.02 36.05 -17.68
C ALA A 20 -24.08 35.21 -16.93
N GLU A 21 -25.08 35.89 -16.36
CA GLU A 21 -26.17 35.25 -15.62
C GLU A 21 -27.03 34.40 -16.56
N THR A 22 -27.51 33.26 -16.06
CA THR A 22 -28.38 32.37 -16.82
C THR A 22 -29.75 33.00 -17.04
N PRO A 23 -30.34 32.92 -18.25
CA PRO A 23 -31.68 33.43 -18.51
C PRO A 23 -32.71 32.91 -17.50
N PRO A 24 -33.64 33.75 -16.99
CA PRO A 24 -34.57 33.36 -15.93
C PRO A 24 -35.39 32.11 -16.24
N GLU A 25 -35.85 31.93 -17.48
CA GLU A 25 -36.57 30.73 -17.91
C GLU A 25 -35.71 29.45 -17.84
N GLN A 26 -34.42 29.55 -18.15
CA GLN A 26 -33.49 28.42 -18.05
C GLN A 26 -33.10 28.17 -16.59
N GLN A 27 -32.99 29.21 -15.78
CA GLN A 27 -32.67 29.09 -14.37
C GLN A 27 -33.78 28.33 -13.61
N ALA A 28 -35.05 28.63 -13.89
CA ALA A 28 -36.17 27.88 -13.33
C ALA A 28 -36.18 26.41 -13.78
N ALA A 29 -35.86 26.14 -15.05
CA ALA A 29 -35.73 24.78 -15.55
C ALA A 29 -34.56 24.02 -14.90
N ILE A 30 -33.43 24.68 -14.66
CA ILE A 30 -32.28 24.11 -13.93
C ILE A 30 -32.69 23.73 -12.50
N GLU A 31 -33.39 24.61 -11.80
CA GLU A 31 -33.86 24.37 -10.43
C GLU A 31 -34.82 23.17 -10.37
N ALA A 32 -35.71 23.04 -11.35
CA ALA A 32 -36.65 21.91 -11.44
C ALA A 32 -35.96 20.55 -11.65
N ILE A 33 -34.80 20.53 -12.33
CA ILE A 33 -34.02 19.31 -12.57
C ILE A 33 -32.77 19.23 -11.69
N GLN A 34 -32.62 20.12 -10.71
CA GLN A 34 -31.45 20.19 -9.85
C GLN A 34 -31.39 18.96 -8.94
N GLY A 35 -30.26 18.26 -8.97
CA GLY A 35 -30.12 16.99 -8.26
C GLY A 35 -30.76 15.79 -8.98
N ILE A 36 -31.53 16.00 -10.04
CA ILE A 36 -32.05 14.95 -10.93
C ILE A 36 -31.13 14.77 -12.14
N ALA A 37 -30.81 15.87 -12.83
CA ALA A 37 -29.79 15.89 -13.87
C ALA A 37 -28.43 15.50 -13.28
N SER A 38 -27.73 14.59 -13.94
CA SER A 38 -26.39 14.13 -13.56
C SER A 38 -25.30 15.14 -13.91
N ASN A 39 -25.52 16.00 -14.91
CA ASN A 39 -24.63 17.09 -15.26
C ASN A 39 -25.37 18.16 -16.09
N ILE A 40 -25.02 19.42 -15.86
CA ILE A 40 -25.50 20.59 -16.62
C ILE A 40 -24.30 21.51 -16.86
N GLN A 41 -24.00 21.85 -18.11
CA GLN A 41 -22.95 22.82 -18.45
C GLN A 41 -23.52 24.03 -19.18
N LYS A 42 -22.89 25.17 -18.93
CA LYS A 42 -23.30 26.48 -19.45
C LYS A 42 -22.24 27.06 -20.38
N ASN A 43 -22.68 27.76 -21.41
CA ASN A 43 -21.88 28.65 -22.25
C ASN A 43 -21.35 29.84 -21.42
N ARG A 44 -20.39 30.58 -21.98
CA ARG A 44 -19.85 31.80 -21.34
C ARG A 44 -20.91 32.90 -21.18
N ASP A 45 -21.93 32.90 -22.05
CA ASP A 45 -23.07 33.80 -22.02
C ASP A 45 -24.18 33.38 -21.02
N GLY A 46 -23.96 32.32 -20.24
CA GLY A 46 -24.89 31.87 -19.20
C GLY A 46 -25.97 30.90 -19.68
N THR A 47 -26.11 30.67 -20.99
CA THR A 47 -27.07 29.71 -21.56
C THR A 47 -26.64 28.27 -21.33
N VAL A 48 -27.60 27.35 -21.17
CA VAL A 48 -27.32 25.91 -21.04
C VAL A 48 -27.02 25.31 -22.41
N ARG A 49 -25.91 24.58 -22.50
CA ARG A 49 -25.46 23.90 -23.73
C ARG A 49 -25.46 22.37 -23.59
N PHE A 50 -25.25 21.87 -22.38
CA PHE A 50 -25.12 20.44 -22.11
C PHE A 50 -26.06 20.04 -20.97
N VAL A 51 -26.83 18.96 -21.15
CA VAL A 51 -27.64 18.35 -20.10
C VAL A 51 -27.51 16.83 -20.18
N ARG A 52 -27.37 16.17 -19.02
CA ARG A 52 -27.36 14.70 -18.93
C ARG A 52 -28.28 14.19 -17.84
N PHE A 53 -29.14 13.25 -18.20
CA PHE A 53 -29.95 12.44 -17.32
C PHE A 53 -29.47 10.99 -17.37
N SER A 54 -29.03 10.45 -16.23
CA SER A 54 -28.54 9.07 -16.14
C SER A 54 -28.90 8.39 -14.81
N LYS A 55 -29.75 9.04 -14.01
CA LYS A 55 -30.21 8.52 -12.72
C LYS A 55 -31.49 7.71 -12.93
N PRO A 56 -31.69 6.61 -12.19
CA PRO A 56 -32.91 5.81 -12.30
C PRO A 56 -34.20 6.60 -12.00
N VAL A 57 -34.13 7.64 -11.17
CA VAL A 57 -35.29 8.48 -10.79
C VAL A 57 -35.79 9.40 -11.91
N VAL A 58 -35.05 9.53 -13.02
CA VAL A 58 -35.43 10.40 -14.14
C VAL A 58 -36.67 9.83 -14.82
N THR A 59 -37.61 10.71 -15.17
CA THR A 59 -38.90 10.39 -15.82
C THR A 59 -39.15 11.40 -16.95
N ASP A 60 -40.20 11.17 -17.73
CA ASP A 60 -40.63 12.06 -18.82
C ASP A 60 -40.85 13.52 -18.37
N GLU A 61 -41.42 13.72 -17.18
CA GLU A 61 -41.65 15.05 -16.60
C GLU A 61 -40.34 15.81 -16.39
N HIS A 62 -39.29 15.12 -15.95
CA HIS A 62 -37.98 15.72 -15.77
C HIS A 62 -37.34 16.11 -17.11
N VAL A 63 -37.49 15.25 -18.13
CA VAL A 63 -36.96 15.53 -19.47
C VAL A 63 -37.71 16.69 -20.12
N ALA A 64 -39.00 16.90 -19.84
CA ALA A 64 -39.77 18.00 -20.41
C ALA A 64 -39.15 19.40 -20.18
N HIS A 65 -38.41 19.58 -19.08
CA HIS A 65 -37.73 20.84 -18.77
C HIS A 65 -36.61 21.20 -19.77
N VAL A 66 -36.08 20.26 -20.55
CA VAL A 66 -35.03 20.54 -21.54
C VAL A 66 -35.51 21.46 -22.67
N ALA A 67 -36.82 21.55 -22.89
CA ALA A 67 -37.41 22.47 -23.87
C ALA A 67 -37.07 23.94 -23.60
N ALA A 68 -36.68 24.30 -22.37
CA ALA A 68 -36.22 25.66 -22.03
C ALA A 68 -34.80 25.98 -22.57
N PHE A 69 -34.01 24.96 -22.94
CA PHE A 69 -32.61 25.10 -23.30
C PHE A 69 -32.42 25.18 -24.83
N ALA A 70 -32.87 26.26 -25.47
CA ALA A 70 -32.82 26.39 -26.93
C ALA A 70 -31.40 26.37 -27.56
N GLN A 71 -30.34 26.57 -26.77
CA GLN A 71 -28.93 26.51 -27.19
C GLN A 71 -28.26 25.19 -26.81
N LEU A 72 -29.05 24.16 -26.46
CA LEU A 72 -28.55 22.85 -26.14
C LEU A 72 -27.89 22.22 -27.36
N ASP A 73 -26.59 21.93 -27.25
CA ASP A 73 -25.77 21.25 -28.24
C ASP A 73 -25.62 19.76 -27.91
N TYR A 74 -25.68 19.41 -26.62
CA TYR A 74 -25.56 18.03 -26.13
C TYR A 74 -26.67 17.66 -25.15
N LEU A 75 -27.36 16.56 -25.43
CA LEU A 75 -28.36 15.95 -24.56
C LEU A 75 -28.07 14.46 -24.41
N ALA A 76 -28.09 13.97 -23.18
CA ALA A 76 -28.03 12.54 -22.91
C ALA A 76 -29.16 12.14 -21.96
N VAL A 77 -29.91 11.12 -22.34
CA VAL A 77 -31.00 10.50 -21.58
C VAL A 77 -30.74 9.00 -21.55
N VAL A 78 -30.13 8.54 -20.47
CA VAL A 78 -29.66 7.16 -20.30
C VAL A 78 -30.36 6.57 -19.08
N THR A 79 -31.63 6.21 -19.25
CA THR A 79 -32.47 5.65 -18.18
C THR A 79 -33.72 4.96 -18.76
N PRO A 80 -34.09 3.76 -18.27
CA PRO A 80 -35.23 3.01 -18.82
C PRO A 80 -36.59 3.67 -18.52
N ASN A 81 -36.63 4.63 -17.60
CA ASN A 81 -37.86 5.27 -17.13
C ASN A 81 -38.30 6.49 -17.96
N VAL A 82 -37.54 6.85 -19.00
CA VAL A 82 -37.97 7.83 -20.00
C VAL A 82 -38.53 7.10 -21.20
N THR A 83 -39.74 7.48 -21.58
CA THR A 83 -40.53 6.88 -22.66
C THR A 83 -40.70 7.85 -23.83
N ASP A 84 -41.43 7.42 -24.85
CA ASP A 84 -41.71 8.22 -26.05
C ASP A 84 -42.37 9.57 -25.72
N GLU A 85 -43.11 9.68 -24.61
CA GLU A 85 -43.72 10.95 -24.18
C GLU A 85 -42.68 11.99 -23.75
N GLY A 86 -41.63 11.58 -23.05
CA GLY A 86 -40.58 12.49 -22.58
C GLY A 86 -39.79 13.11 -23.74
N ILE A 87 -39.56 12.31 -24.80
CA ILE A 87 -38.74 12.74 -25.94
C ILE A 87 -39.47 13.71 -26.87
N LYS A 88 -40.81 13.77 -26.86
CA LYS A 88 -41.55 14.78 -27.64
C LYS A 88 -41.12 16.23 -27.35
N HIS A 89 -40.61 16.49 -26.14
CA HIS A 89 -40.17 17.80 -25.72
C HIS A 89 -38.84 18.26 -26.36
N VAL A 90 -38.11 17.38 -27.05
CA VAL A 90 -36.83 17.71 -27.68
C VAL A 90 -36.96 18.21 -29.11
N ALA A 91 -38.14 18.08 -29.74
CA ALA A 91 -38.34 18.42 -31.15
C ALA A 91 -38.01 19.88 -31.51
N GLY A 92 -38.02 20.79 -30.53
CA GLY A 92 -37.65 22.20 -30.71
C GLY A 92 -36.14 22.51 -30.58
N LEU A 93 -35.31 21.52 -30.21
CA LEU A 93 -33.89 21.70 -29.90
C LEU A 93 -33.00 21.64 -31.14
N THR A 94 -33.23 22.54 -32.09
CA THR A 94 -32.58 22.53 -33.42
C THR A 94 -31.07 22.81 -33.42
N ASN A 95 -30.48 23.11 -32.26
CA ASN A 95 -29.03 23.26 -32.08
C ASN A 95 -28.32 21.98 -31.62
N LEU A 96 -29.07 20.91 -31.34
CA LEU A 96 -28.51 19.68 -30.84
C LEU A 96 -27.59 19.03 -31.87
N ASP A 97 -26.32 18.84 -31.52
CA ASP A 97 -25.33 18.12 -32.32
C ASP A 97 -25.14 16.68 -31.82
N THR A 98 -25.37 16.43 -30.53
CA THR A 98 -25.16 15.13 -29.92
C THR A 98 -26.33 14.74 -29.06
N PHE A 99 -26.89 13.57 -29.34
CA PHE A 99 -28.03 13.02 -28.61
C PHE A 99 -27.79 11.56 -28.23
N PHE A 100 -27.63 11.31 -26.94
CA PHE A 100 -27.60 9.97 -26.38
C PHE A 100 -28.98 9.61 -25.84
N LEU A 101 -29.55 8.54 -26.34
CA LEU A 101 -30.83 7.98 -25.93
C LEU A 101 -30.68 6.50 -25.52
N SER A 102 -29.45 5.99 -25.43
CA SER A 102 -29.18 4.60 -25.10
C SER A 102 -29.79 4.19 -23.74
N ASP A 103 -30.16 2.92 -23.60
CA ASP A 103 -30.73 2.34 -22.38
C ASP A 103 -32.02 3.03 -21.89
N SER A 104 -32.82 3.57 -22.80
CA SER A 104 -34.09 4.22 -22.50
C SER A 104 -35.31 3.43 -22.96
N GLY A 105 -36.49 3.72 -22.39
CA GLY A 105 -37.75 3.04 -22.68
C GLY A 105 -38.39 3.50 -23.99
N LEU A 106 -37.58 3.87 -24.99
CA LEU A 106 -38.04 4.40 -26.27
C LEU A 106 -38.37 3.30 -27.25
N THR A 107 -39.36 3.59 -28.09
CA THR A 107 -39.78 2.74 -29.21
C THR A 107 -39.79 3.55 -30.50
N ASP A 108 -40.20 2.93 -31.60
CA ASP A 108 -40.37 3.60 -32.90
C ASP A 108 -41.26 4.86 -32.81
N ALA A 109 -42.18 4.92 -31.85
CA ALA A 109 -43.07 6.07 -31.68
C ALA A 109 -42.36 7.36 -31.21
N ALA A 110 -41.14 7.27 -30.64
CA ALA A 110 -40.35 8.46 -30.30
C ALA A 110 -39.68 9.10 -31.52
N MET A 111 -39.33 8.31 -32.54
CA MET A 111 -38.44 8.72 -33.64
C MET A 111 -38.92 9.92 -34.46
N PRO A 112 -40.23 10.12 -34.72
CA PRO A 112 -40.71 11.33 -35.39
C PRO A 112 -40.34 12.65 -34.68
N SER A 113 -40.04 12.60 -33.37
CA SER A 113 -39.61 13.78 -32.60
C SER A 113 -38.19 14.24 -32.95
N LEU A 114 -37.40 13.39 -33.63
CA LEU A 114 -36.01 13.67 -34.00
C LEU A 114 -35.89 14.28 -35.39
N GLU A 115 -36.91 14.16 -36.26
CA GLU A 115 -36.89 14.62 -37.67
C GLU A 115 -36.49 16.10 -37.85
N GLY A 116 -36.80 16.96 -36.86
CA GLY A 116 -36.48 18.38 -36.89
C GLY A 116 -35.05 18.74 -36.46
N LEU A 117 -34.25 17.77 -36.00
CA LEU A 117 -32.92 17.99 -35.43
C LEU A 117 -31.84 18.00 -36.52
N VAL A 118 -31.97 18.90 -37.49
CA VAL A 118 -31.15 18.96 -38.71
C VAL A 118 -29.65 19.21 -38.50
N LYS A 119 -29.22 19.55 -37.28
CA LYS A 119 -27.80 19.72 -36.90
C LYS A 119 -27.23 18.51 -36.16
N LEU A 120 -28.02 17.46 -35.96
CA LEU A 120 -27.60 16.31 -35.19
C LEU A 120 -26.50 15.56 -35.95
N GLU A 121 -25.30 15.54 -35.37
CA GLU A 121 -24.11 14.88 -35.91
C GLU A 121 -23.93 13.49 -35.29
N ARG A 122 -24.32 13.31 -34.02
CA ARG A 122 -24.09 12.07 -33.27
C ARG A 122 -25.35 11.61 -32.57
N LEU A 123 -25.84 10.42 -32.92
CA LEU A 123 -27.03 9.80 -32.35
C LEU A 123 -26.71 8.41 -31.82
N TYR A 124 -27.08 8.15 -30.57
CA TYR A 124 -26.91 6.85 -29.91
C TYR A 124 -28.26 6.36 -29.44
N LEU A 125 -28.70 5.21 -29.93
CA LEU A 125 -30.00 4.60 -29.62
C LEU A 125 -29.84 3.24 -28.92
N ASP A 126 -28.63 2.88 -28.50
CA ASP A 126 -28.26 1.54 -28.06
C ASP A 126 -29.22 0.97 -27.00
N ARG A 127 -29.56 -0.32 -27.12
CA ARG A 127 -30.44 -1.06 -26.19
C ARG A 127 -31.76 -0.33 -25.90
N THR A 128 -32.39 0.22 -26.93
CA THR A 128 -33.77 0.74 -26.89
C THR A 128 -34.74 -0.21 -27.60
N GLY A 129 -36.04 0.06 -27.53
CA GLY A 129 -37.09 -0.67 -28.27
C GLY A 129 -37.31 -0.18 -29.70
N VAL A 130 -36.33 0.50 -30.30
CA VAL A 130 -36.38 0.97 -31.69
C VAL A 130 -36.08 -0.19 -32.64
N THR A 131 -36.86 -0.30 -33.71
CA THR A 131 -36.77 -1.33 -34.74
C THR A 131 -36.56 -0.73 -36.13
N ASP A 132 -36.58 -1.55 -37.18
CA ASP A 132 -36.49 -1.12 -38.58
C ASP A 132 -37.50 -0.02 -38.96
N GLU A 133 -38.69 0.00 -38.35
CA GLU A 133 -39.70 1.03 -38.62
C GLU A 133 -39.27 2.41 -38.09
N GLY A 134 -38.65 2.48 -36.91
CA GLY A 134 -38.16 3.73 -36.33
C GLY A 134 -37.03 4.37 -37.12
N LEU A 135 -36.17 3.56 -37.77
CA LEU A 135 -35.06 4.05 -38.59
C LEU A 135 -35.51 4.93 -39.77
N LYS A 136 -36.73 4.72 -40.28
CA LYS A 136 -37.29 5.52 -41.38
C LYS A 136 -37.42 7.00 -41.03
N SER A 137 -37.67 7.33 -39.76
CA SER A 137 -37.81 8.72 -39.29
C SER A 137 -36.46 9.43 -39.11
N ILE A 138 -35.35 8.71 -38.97
CA ILE A 138 -34.02 9.35 -38.85
C ILE A 138 -33.27 9.42 -40.19
N ALA A 139 -33.81 8.84 -41.26
CA ALA A 139 -33.22 8.83 -42.60
C ALA A 139 -32.98 10.23 -43.20
N GLY A 140 -33.71 11.25 -42.72
CA GLY A 140 -33.59 12.64 -43.16
C GLY A 140 -32.54 13.48 -42.39
N LEU A 141 -31.83 12.89 -41.42
CA LEU A 141 -30.83 13.59 -40.61
C LEU A 141 -29.46 13.61 -41.31
N GLU A 142 -29.39 14.34 -42.42
CA GLU A 142 -28.22 14.37 -43.31
C GLU A 142 -26.91 14.82 -42.64
N ALA A 143 -26.97 15.50 -41.50
CA ALA A 143 -25.80 15.92 -40.72
C ALA A 143 -25.15 14.80 -39.89
N LEU A 144 -25.79 13.62 -39.78
CA LEU A 144 -25.26 12.52 -38.96
C LEU A 144 -23.92 12.02 -39.51
N THR A 145 -22.93 12.03 -38.62
CA THR A 145 -21.59 11.47 -38.81
C THR A 145 -21.36 10.23 -37.95
N MET A 146 -22.04 10.10 -36.81
CA MET A 146 -21.99 8.94 -35.93
C MET A 146 -23.41 8.44 -35.63
N LEU A 147 -23.67 7.16 -35.91
CA LEU A 147 -24.89 6.49 -35.52
C LEU A 147 -24.57 5.19 -34.79
N SER A 148 -25.12 5.03 -33.59
CA SER A 148 -24.98 3.82 -32.78
C SER A 148 -26.34 3.17 -32.55
N LEU A 149 -26.46 1.91 -32.95
CA LEU A 149 -27.67 1.08 -32.91
C LEU A 149 -27.39 -0.25 -32.20
N GLU A 150 -26.46 -0.25 -31.25
CA GLU A 150 -25.97 -1.47 -30.59
C GLU A 150 -27.08 -2.15 -29.78
N GLY A 151 -27.21 -3.48 -29.93
CA GLY A 151 -28.15 -4.30 -29.17
C GLY A 151 -29.64 -4.02 -29.48
N LEU A 152 -29.96 -3.52 -30.68
CA LEU A 152 -31.34 -3.31 -31.15
C LEU A 152 -31.81 -4.48 -32.02
N GLU A 153 -33.12 -4.63 -32.17
CA GLU A 153 -33.72 -5.59 -33.11
C GLU A 153 -33.70 -5.08 -34.56
N ILE A 154 -32.60 -4.47 -35.00
CA ILE A 154 -32.39 -4.04 -36.39
C ILE A 154 -32.05 -5.25 -37.26
N THR A 155 -32.69 -5.32 -38.43
CA THR A 155 -32.42 -6.35 -39.45
C THR A 155 -31.92 -5.72 -40.75
N ASP A 156 -31.62 -6.55 -41.75
CA ASP A 156 -31.21 -6.11 -43.08
C ASP A 156 -32.19 -5.11 -43.73
N ALA A 157 -33.50 -5.20 -43.41
CA ALA A 157 -34.52 -4.31 -43.93
C ALA A 157 -34.41 -2.87 -43.37
N GLY A 158 -33.98 -2.73 -42.11
CA GLY A 158 -33.77 -1.42 -41.48
C GLY A 158 -32.66 -0.62 -42.14
N LEU A 159 -31.60 -1.31 -42.60
CA LEU A 159 -30.43 -0.68 -43.22
C LEU A 159 -30.74 0.01 -44.55
N GLU A 160 -31.79 -0.41 -45.28
CA GLU A 160 -32.23 0.28 -46.50
C GLU A 160 -32.60 1.76 -46.23
N SER A 161 -33.13 2.03 -45.04
CA SER A 161 -33.52 3.38 -44.62
C SER A 161 -32.33 4.29 -44.32
N LEU A 162 -31.15 3.73 -44.02
CA LEU A 162 -29.96 4.50 -43.63
C LEU A 162 -29.14 4.99 -44.83
N VAL A 163 -29.40 4.48 -46.03
CA VAL A 163 -28.64 4.85 -47.25
C VAL A 163 -28.67 6.35 -47.57
N GLY A 164 -29.68 7.08 -47.08
CA GLY A 164 -29.78 8.53 -47.21
C GLY A 164 -28.77 9.33 -46.37
N LEU A 165 -28.14 8.70 -45.37
CA LEU A 165 -27.19 9.35 -44.46
C LEU A 165 -25.78 9.42 -45.07
N THR A 166 -25.63 10.21 -46.13
CA THR A 166 -24.42 10.23 -46.96
C THR A 166 -23.19 10.87 -46.32
N ASN A 167 -23.31 11.39 -45.09
CA ASN A 167 -22.20 11.96 -44.32
C ASN A 167 -21.77 11.07 -43.15
N LEU A 168 -22.31 9.84 -43.07
CA LEU A 168 -22.02 8.95 -41.97
C LEU A 168 -20.57 8.49 -42.04
N ASP A 169 -19.79 8.84 -41.01
CA ASP A 169 -18.39 8.48 -40.86
C ASP A 169 -18.24 7.23 -39.98
N ALA A 170 -19.15 7.03 -39.01
CA ALA A 170 -19.12 5.92 -38.07
C ALA A 170 -20.51 5.31 -37.87
N LEU A 171 -20.59 3.99 -38.00
CA LEU A 171 -21.83 3.22 -37.81
C LEU A 171 -21.55 2.01 -36.90
N ARG A 172 -22.27 1.92 -35.78
CA ARG A 172 -22.24 0.74 -34.90
C ARG A 172 -23.52 -0.04 -34.97
N LEU A 173 -23.39 -1.32 -35.27
CA LEU A 173 -24.46 -2.30 -35.42
C LEU A 173 -24.22 -3.53 -34.55
N SER A 174 -23.37 -3.40 -33.53
CA SER A 174 -22.98 -4.52 -32.69
C SER A 174 -24.20 -5.17 -32.02
N ASP A 175 -24.18 -6.49 -31.92
CA ASP A 175 -25.27 -7.30 -31.32
C ASP A 175 -26.67 -7.05 -31.94
N THR A 176 -26.72 -6.73 -33.24
CA THR A 176 -27.98 -6.65 -34.01
C THR A 176 -28.23 -7.90 -34.85
N ARG A 177 -29.41 -8.02 -35.47
CA ARG A 177 -29.78 -9.14 -36.36
C ARG A 177 -29.43 -8.88 -37.84
N VAL A 178 -28.39 -8.08 -38.08
CA VAL A 178 -27.88 -7.82 -39.43
C VAL A 178 -27.12 -9.05 -39.93
N SER A 179 -27.41 -9.47 -41.16
CA SER A 179 -26.78 -10.59 -41.83
C SER A 179 -25.95 -10.13 -43.03
N ASP A 180 -25.34 -11.08 -43.76
CA ASP A 180 -24.62 -10.80 -45.00
C ASP A 180 -25.46 -10.03 -46.05
N ALA A 181 -26.79 -10.18 -46.06
CA ALA A 181 -27.66 -9.46 -46.99
C ALA A 181 -27.73 -7.95 -46.70
N GLY A 182 -27.63 -7.55 -45.43
CA GLY A 182 -27.62 -6.15 -45.02
C GLY A 182 -26.38 -5.38 -45.49
N LEU A 183 -25.25 -6.07 -45.67
CA LEU A 183 -24.00 -5.48 -46.12
C LEU A 183 -24.07 -4.85 -47.53
N GLU A 184 -25.02 -5.28 -48.37
CA GLU A 184 -25.28 -4.62 -49.65
C GLU A 184 -25.69 -3.15 -49.47
N GLN A 185 -26.50 -2.86 -48.44
CA GLN A 185 -26.95 -1.50 -48.13
C GLN A 185 -25.84 -0.71 -47.43
N VAL A 186 -25.12 -1.32 -46.48
CA VAL A 186 -23.97 -0.67 -45.80
C VAL A 186 -22.92 -0.25 -46.81
N GLY A 187 -22.62 -1.08 -47.81
CA GLY A 187 -21.67 -0.77 -48.88
C GLY A 187 -22.03 0.44 -49.76
N ARG A 188 -23.21 1.06 -49.58
CA ARG A 188 -23.62 2.30 -50.27
C ARG A 188 -23.28 3.56 -49.49
N LEU A 189 -22.86 3.45 -48.23
CA LEU A 189 -22.47 4.56 -47.35
C LEU A 189 -21.00 4.96 -47.59
N ALA A 190 -20.70 5.52 -48.75
CA ALA A 190 -19.31 5.70 -49.24
C ALA A 190 -18.37 6.56 -48.36
N THR A 191 -18.90 7.34 -47.42
CA THR A 191 -18.13 8.15 -46.46
C THR A 191 -17.66 7.39 -45.24
N LEU A 192 -18.20 6.18 -45.01
CA LEU A 192 -17.98 5.43 -43.79
C LEU A 192 -16.49 5.11 -43.60
N ARG A 193 -15.99 5.43 -42.40
CA ARG A 193 -14.61 5.22 -41.95
C ARG A 193 -14.52 4.20 -40.83
N ASP A 194 -15.48 4.17 -39.93
CA ASP A 194 -15.54 3.25 -38.79
C ASP A 194 -16.83 2.43 -38.88
N LEU A 195 -16.72 1.12 -38.98
CA LEU A 195 -17.87 0.22 -39.08
C LEU A 195 -17.72 -0.88 -38.04
N ASP A 196 -18.67 -0.95 -37.12
CA ASP A 196 -18.72 -1.99 -36.10
C ASP A 196 -19.89 -2.94 -36.37
N LEU A 197 -19.56 -4.20 -36.61
CA LEU A 197 -20.48 -5.30 -36.88
C LEU A 197 -20.31 -6.45 -35.89
N SER A 198 -19.69 -6.20 -34.72
CA SER A 198 -19.38 -7.26 -33.78
C SER A 198 -20.66 -7.96 -33.26
N GLY A 199 -20.62 -9.28 -33.08
CA GLY A 199 -21.78 -10.04 -32.55
C GLY A 199 -23.01 -10.08 -33.46
N THR A 200 -22.89 -9.71 -34.74
CA THR A 200 -23.97 -9.80 -35.74
C THR A 200 -24.04 -11.19 -36.41
N GLU A 201 -25.05 -11.44 -37.24
CA GLU A 201 -25.26 -12.73 -37.95
C GLU A 201 -24.43 -12.86 -39.24
N ILE A 202 -23.31 -12.14 -39.34
CA ILE A 202 -22.44 -12.14 -40.52
C ILE A 202 -21.62 -13.44 -40.59
N THR A 203 -21.62 -14.08 -41.77
CA THR A 203 -20.83 -15.30 -42.05
C THR A 203 -19.65 -15.05 -42.99
N GLY A 204 -19.53 -13.84 -43.51
CA GLY A 204 -18.45 -13.41 -44.39
C GLY A 204 -18.83 -13.41 -45.88
N ALA A 205 -19.91 -14.08 -46.28
CA ALA A 205 -20.36 -14.14 -47.68
C ALA A 205 -20.70 -12.74 -48.26
N GLY A 206 -21.14 -11.81 -47.41
CA GLY A 206 -21.53 -10.46 -47.78
C GLY A 206 -20.39 -9.44 -47.76
N LEU A 207 -19.19 -9.80 -47.26
CA LEU A 207 -18.06 -8.86 -47.15
C LEU A 207 -17.63 -8.26 -48.50
N VAL A 208 -17.90 -8.96 -49.61
CA VAL A 208 -17.69 -8.43 -50.97
C VAL A 208 -18.40 -7.10 -51.22
N HIS A 209 -19.52 -6.83 -50.54
CA HIS A 209 -20.24 -5.57 -50.67
C HIS A 209 -19.52 -4.39 -50.00
N LEU A 210 -18.71 -4.65 -48.96
CA LEU A 210 -17.94 -3.63 -48.26
C LEU A 210 -16.76 -3.11 -49.08
N SER A 211 -16.31 -3.83 -50.11
CA SER A 211 -15.25 -3.39 -51.04
C SER A 211 -15.50 -2.03 -51.71
N LYS A 212 -16.74 -1.54 -51.68
CA LYS A 212 -17.15 -0.23 -52.20
C LYS A 212 -16.87 0.94 -51.25
N LEU A 213 -16.52 0.67 -49.99
CA LEU A 213 -16.29 1.69 -48.97
C LEU A 213 -14.84 2.20 -49.02
N GLU A 214 -14.49 2.96 -50.07
CA GLU A 214 -13.12 3.44 -50.29
C GLU A 214 -12.54 4.33 -49.16
N SER A 215 -13.41 4.82 -48.27
CA SER A 215 -13.03 5.62 -47.10
C SER A 215 -12.91 4.80 -45.81
N LEU A 216 -13.21 3.49 -45.83
CA LEU A 216 -13.22 2.66 -44.62
C LEU A 216 -11.80 2.54 -44.06
N GLU A 217 -11.63 2.94 -42.81
CA GLU A 217 -10.37 2.96 -42.06
C GLU A 217 -10.34 1.84 -41.00
N SER A 218 -11.49 1.57 -40.37
CA SER A 218 -11.69 0.65 -39.25
C SER A 218 -12.91 -0.24 -39.49
N LEU A 219 -12.75 -1.55 -39.29
CA LEU A 219 -13.82 -2.53 -39.39
C LEU A 219 -13.75 -3.53 -38.22
N ASP A 220 -14.83 -3.63 -37.45
CA ASP A 220 -14.97 -4.64 -36.40
C ASP A 220 -15.90 -5.78 -36.86
N LEU A 221 -15.39 -7.01 -36.81
CA LEU A 221 -16.07 -8.26 -37.13
C LEU A 221 -15.98 -9.26 -35.96
N SER A 222 -15.70 -8.79 -34.75
CA SER A 222 -15.53 -9.64 -33.57
C SER A 222 -16.80 -10.42 -33.25
N GLY A 223 -16.68 -11.68 -32.82
CA GLY A 223 -17.83 -12.54 -32.50
C GLY A 223 -18.73 -12.91 -33.68
N THR A 224 -18.29 -12.66 -34.93
CA THR A 224 -19.00 -13.09 -36.15
C THR A 224 -18.43 -14.41 -36.69
N ASN A 225 -19.15 -15.07 -37.60
CA ASN A 225 -18.74 -16.37 -38.15
C ASN A 225 -17.94 -16.23 -39.46
N VAL A 226 -16.98 -15.30 -39.50
CA VAL A 226 -16.15 -15.02 -40.67
C VAL A 226 -15.00 -16.02 -40.82
N SER A 227 -14.62 -16.30 -42.07
CA SER A 227 -13.51 -17.20 -42.41
C SER A 227 -12.38 -16.47 -43.13
N LEU A 228 -11.18 -17.05 -43.13
CA LEU A 228 -10.02 -16.47 -43.82
C LEU A 228 -10.29 -16.23 -45.32
N GLU A 229 -10.99 -17.15 -45.99
CA GLU A 229 -11.34 -17.02 -47.41
C GLU A 229 -12.25 -15.80 -47.63
N SER A 230 -13.23 -15.59 -46.76
CA SER A 230 -14.18 -14.47 -46.86
C SER A 230 -13.53 -13.10 -46.68
N LEU A 231 -12.46 -13.00 -45.89
CA LEU A 231 -11.76 -11.74 -45.65
C LEU A 231 -11.03 -11.22 -46.89
N THR A 232 -10.64 -12.08 -47.83
CA THR A 232 -9.90 -11.64 -49.04
C THR A 232 -10.65 -10.58 -49.85
N ALA A 233 -11.97 -10.51 -49.74
CA ALA A 233 -12.81 -9.50 -50.36
C ALA A 233 -12.52 -8.06 -49.86
N LEU A 234 -11.94 -7.92 -48.67
CA LEU A 234 -11.57 -6.63 -48.07
C LEU A 234 -10.20 -6.13 -48.54
N ALA A 235 -9.39 -6.97 -49.21
CA ALA A 235 -8.04 -6.63 -49.64
C ALA A 235 -8.00 -5.46 -50.64
N SER A 236 -9.11 -5.18 -51.32
CA SER A 236 -9.23 -4.08 -52.28
C SER A 236 -9.50 -2.71 -51.65
N LEU A 237 -9.71 -2.63 -50.33
CA LEU A 237 -9.99 -1.38 -49.63
C LEU A 237 -8.70 -0.56 -49.43
N PRO A 238 -8.59 0.64 -50.01
CA PRO A 238 -7.32 1.36 -50.10
C PRO A 238 -6.91 2.09 -48.82
N LYS A 239 -7.84 2.27 -47.87
CA LYS A 239 -7.62 2.98 -46.60
C LYS A 239 -7.88 2.13 -45.37
N LEU A 240 -8.23 0.86 -45.54
CA LEU A 240 -8.54 -0.01 -44.41
C LEU A 240 -7.24 -0.27 -43.66
N GLU A 241 -7.11 0.35 -42.49
CA GLU A 241 -5.91 0.30 -41.67
C GLU A 241 -6.08 -0.61 -40.46
N LEU A 242 -7.32 -0.80 -39.99
CA LEU A 242 -7.62 -1.51 -38.76
C LEU A 242 -8.76 -2.52 -38.97
N VAL A 243 -8.53 -3.77 -38.59
CA VAL A 243 -9.57 -4.81 -38.58
C VAL A 243 -9.56 -5.56 -37.25
N PHE A 244 -10.70 -5.59 -36.56
CA PHE A 244 -10.92 -6.34 -35.33
C PHE A 244 -11.67 -7.65 -35.60
N LEU A 245 -11.19 -8.73 -34.98
CA LEU A 245 -11.61 -10.11 -35.18
C LEU A 245 -11.55 -10.89 -33.86
N TYR A 246 -11.85 -10.23 -32.73
CA TYR A 246 -11.90 -10.91 -31.43
C TYR A 246 -13.00 -11.97 -31.43
N GLU A 247 -12.82 -13.03 -30.63
CA GLU A 247 -13.80 -14.13 -30.56
C GLU A 247 -14.09 -14.81 -31.93
N THR A 248 -13.11 -14.79 -32.84
CA THR A 248 -13.11 -15.58 -34.08
C THR A 248 -12.04 -16.67 -34.03
N ASP A 249 -12.14 -17.68 -34.90
CA ASP A 249 -11.16 -18.77 -35.02
C ASP A 249 -9.91 -18.39 -35.85
N LEU A 250 -9.68 -17.10 -36.12
CA LEU A 250 -8.66 -16.60 -37.05
C LEU A 250 -7.37 -16.17 -36.35
N SER A 251 -6.22 -16.47 -36.95
CA SER A 251 -4.91 -16.05 -36.47
C SER A 251 -4.43 -14.73 -37.11
N GLU A 252 -3.65 -13.93 -36.40
CA GLU A 252 -3.15 -12.64 -36.90
C GLU A 252 -2.31 -12.84 -38.15
N SER A 253 -1.42 -13.84 -38.14
CA SER A 253 -0.51 -14.13 -39.25
C SER A 253 -1.24 -14.50 -40.54
N ASP A 254 -2.32 -15.28 -40.43
CA ASP A 254 -3.09 -15.70 -41.61
C ASP A 254 -3.86 -14.52 -42.19
N VAL A 255 -4.46 -13.69 -41.34
CA VAL A 255 -5.24 -12.52 -41.76
C VAL A 255 -4.33 -11.45 -42.36
N VAL A 256 -3.16 -11.17 -41.78
CA VAL A 256 -2.17 -10.24 -42.37
C VAL A 256 -1.71 -10.73 -43.74
N ALA A 257 -1.56 -12.04 -43.94
CA ALA A 257 -1.25 -12.59 -45.26
C ALA A 257 -2.40 -12.43 -46.26
N ALA A 258 -3.66 -12.54 -45.82
CA ALA A 258 -4.85 -12.35 -46.65
C ALA A 258 -5.16 -10.87 -46.94
N LEU A 259 -4.78 -9.95 -46.03
CA LEU A 259 -5.05 -8.52 -46.06
C LEU A 259 -3.75 -7.70 -45.97
N PRO A 260 -2.85 -7.78 -46.98
CA PRO A 260 -1.52 -7.17 -46.91
C PRO A 260 -1.52 -5.63 -46.85
N ASN A 261 -2.67 -5.00 -47.12
CA ASN A 261 -2.82 -3.53 -47.10
C ASN A 261 -3.29 -3.01 -45.73
N VAL A 262 -3.68 -3.88 -44.80
CA VAL A 262 -4.18 -3.50 -43.47
C VAL A 262 -3.02 -3.34 -42.51
N ALA A 263 -2.84 -2.13 -41.97
CA ALA A 263 -1.71 -1.79 -41.09
C ALA A 263 -1.76 -2.49 -39.73
N ARG A 264 -2.96 -2.79 -39.22
CA ARG A 264 -3.21 -3.32 -37.89
C ARG A 264 -4.34 -4.35 -37.96
N VAL A 265 -4.02 -5.63 -37.82
CA VAL A 265 -5.01 -6.68 -37.58
C VAL A 265 -5.06 -6.95 -36.09
N ARG A 266 -6.25 -7.17 -35.53
CA ARG A 266 -6.47 -7.41 -34.11
C ARG A 266 -7.33 -8.66 -33.97
N VAL A 267 -6.72 -9.77 -33.59
CA VAL A 267 -7.38 -11.04 -33.27
C VAL A 267 -7.16 -11.37 -31.80
N ASN A 268 -7.83 -12.42 -31.30
CA ASN A 268 -7.48 -12.98 -30.00
C ASN A 268 -5.97 -13.31 -29.92
N PRO A 269 -5.30 -13.03 -28.79
CA PRO A 269 -3.91 -13.45 -28.62
C PRO A 269 -3.80 -14.97 -28.80
N ALA A 270 -2.83 -15.40 -29.60
CA ALA A 270 -2.61 -16.81 -29.89
C ALA A 270 -2.32 -17.60 -28.59
N PRO A 271 -2.81 -18.84 -28.46
CA PRO A 271 -2.36 -19.74 -27.41
C PRO A 271 -0.84 -19.95 -27.54
N GLY A 272 -0.06 -19.39 -26.60
CA GLY A 272 1.41 -19.49 -26.58
C GLY A 272 2.19 -18.17 -26.61
N ALA A 273 1.57 -17.03 -26.32
CA ALA A 273 2.29 -15.76 -26.11
C ALA A 273 3.34 -15.88 -24.99
N GLU A 274 4.45 -15.11 -25.13
CA GLU A 274 5.48 -14.99 -24.10
C GLU A 274 4.85 -14.62 -22.75
N ARG A 275 5.31 -15.21 -21.65
CA ARG A 275 4.81 -14.95 -20.30
C ARG A 275 5.61 -13.81 -19.68
N ASP A 276 4.94 -12.88 -18.99
CA ASP A 276 5.64 -11.84 -18.24
C ASP A 276 6.33 -12.41 -16.98
N ALA A 277 7.19 -11.61 -16.36
CA ALA A 277 7.94 -12.00 -15.16
C ALA A 277 7.02 -12.49 -14.04
N TRP A 278 5.84 -11.88 -13.92
CA TRP A 278 4.85 -12.25 -12.92
C TRP A 278 4.26 -13.64 -13.18
N GLN A 279 3.78 -13.92 -14.39
CA GLN A 279 3.22 -15.23 -14.73
C GLN A 279 4.27 -16.34 -14.62
N ARG A 280 5.53 -16.05 -14.99
CA ARG A 280 6.66 -16.96 -14.83
C ARG A 280 6.88 -17.32 -13.35
N PHE A 281 6.86 -16.34 -12.45
CA PHE A 281 6.96 -16.58 -11.01
C PHE A 281 5.84 -17.50 -10.49
N LEU A 282 4.59 -17.24 -10.87
CA LEU A 282 3.45 -18.09 -10.49
C LEU A 282 3.57 -19.53 -11.00
N ASP A 283 4.11 -19.71 -12.19
CA ASP A 283 4.33 -21.02 -12.79
C ASP A 283 5.51 -21.78 -12.14
N GLY A 284 6.17 -21.18 -11.15
CA GLY A 284 7.36 -21.71 -10.49
C GLY A 284 8.61 -21.69 -11.37
N GLU A 285 8.61 -20.85 -12.42
CA GLU A 285 9.81 -20.63 -13.22
C GLU A 285 10.81 -19.76 -12.46
N GLU A 286 12.09 -20.08 -12.61
CA GLU A 286 13.16 -19.28 -12.03
C GLU A 286 13.19 -17.88 -12.66
N LEU A 287 13.06 -16.84 -11.83
CA LEU A 287 13.19 -15.46 -12.27
C LEU A 287 14.63 -15.18 -12.70
N ALA A 288 14.81 -14.34 -13.72
CA ALA A 288 16.16 -14.01 -14.17
C ALA A 288 16.93 -13.31 -13.03
N GLY A 289 18.11 -13.82 -12.72
CA GLY A 289 18.95 -13.29 -11.63
C GLY A 289 18.91 -14.08 -10.31
N ALA A 290 18.28 -15.26 -10.28
CA ALA A 290 18.19 -16.11 -9.08
C ALA A 290 19.52 -16.76 -8.62
N ALA A 291 20.53 -16.82 -9.49
CA ALA A 291 21.86 -17.25 -9.11
C ALA A 291 22.92 -16.65 -10.04
N THR A 292 23.68 -15.68 -9.55
CA THR A 292 25.11 -15.76 -9.79
C THR A 292 25.68 -16.47 -8.58
N ASP A 293 26.45 -17.52 -8.84
CA ASP A 293 27.28 -18.27 -7.91
C ASP A 293 27.91 -17.34 -6.84
N ASN A 294 27.15 -17.03 -5.79
CA ASN A 294 27.65 -16.46 -4.56
C ASN A 294 28.22 -17.61 -3.72
N THR A 295 28.96 -18.52 -4.35
CA THR A 295 30.32 -18.64 -3.86
C THR A 295 30.99 -17.28 -4.06
N GLU A 296 30.75 -16.34 -3.12
CA GLU A 296 31.93 -15.66 -2.60
C GLU A 296 32.92 -16.80 -2.35
N PRO A 297 34.11 -16.81 -2.99
CA PRO A 297 35.03 -17.91 -2.83
C PRO A 297 35.09 -18.17 -1.34
N GLU A 298 34.67 -19.37 -0.92
CA GLU A 298 34.77 -19.80 0.47
C GLU A 298 36.19 -19.38 0.85
N PRO A 299 36.35 -18.36 1.72
CA PRO A 299 37.63 -17.69 1.85
C PRO A 299 38.59 -18.79 2.16
N ALA A 300 39.59 -18.99 1.28
CA ALA A 300 40.44 -20.17 1.28
C ALA A 300 40.70 -20.55 2.73
N ALA A 301 40.13 -21.69 3.17
CA ALA A 301 39.98 -22.07 4.58
C ALA A 301 41.18 -21.50 5.34
N PRO A 302 40.96 -20.55 6.28
CA PRO A 302 41.96 -19.55 6.63
C PRO A 302 43.30 -20.26 6.67
N GLY A 303 44.16 -19.96 5.69
CA GLY A 303 45.57 -20.20 5.91
C GLY A 303 45.83 -19.59 7.28
N GLU A 304 46.51 -20.29 8.17
CA GLU A 304 46.83 -19.81 9.51
C GLU A 304 47.67 -18.52 9.40
N THR A 305 47.08 -17.41 8.95
CA THR A 305 47.61 -16.09 8.95
C THR A 305 47.40 -15.62 10.36
N GLU A 306 48.53 -15.42 11.03
CA GLU A 306 48.61 -14.86 12.36
C GLU A 306 47.79 -13.56 12.39
N VAL A 307 46.88 -13.44 13.38
CA VAL A 307 46.13 -12.19 13.58
C VAL A 307 47.14 -11.12 13.92
N LEU A 308 47.25 -10.10 13.07
CA LEU A 308 48.13 -8.98 13.32
C LEU A 308 47.72 -8.31 14.64
N ALA A 309 48.70 -8.07 15.51
CA ALA A 309 48.52 -7.34 16.76
C ALA A 309 47.88 -5.97 16.50
N PRO A 310 47.23 -5.36 17.51
CA PRO A 310 46.54 -4.10 17.30
C PRO A 310 47.50 -2.94 17.00
N MET A 311 47.01 -1.95 16.27
CA MET A 311 47.85 -0.86 15.73
C MET A 311 48.58 -0.06 16.83
N ASN A 312 47.97 0.10 17.99
CA ASN A 312 48.59 0.76 19.15
C ASN A 312 49.84 0.03 19.68
N GLU A 313 49.97 -1.27 19.45
CA GLU A 313 51.18 -2.04 19.77
C GLU A 313 52.19 -2.00 18.62
N ARG A 314 51.72 -2.18 17.38
CA ARG A 314 52.58 -2.27 16.19
C ARG A 314 53.24 -0.95 15.81
N ILE A 315 52.62 0.19 16.09
CA ILE A 315 53.17 1.50 15.71
C ILE A 315 54.49 1.82 16.46
N ALA A 316 54.77 1.12 17.57
CA ALA A 316 56.05 1.21 18.25
C ALA A 316 57.22 0.65 17.42
N ASP A 317 56.95 -0.26 16.47
CA ASP A 317 57.93 -0.75 15.49
C ASP A 317 58.00 0.22 14.29
N ASP A 318 59.20 0.67 13.92
CA ASP A 318 59.42 1.65 12.86
C ASP A 318 59.10 1.15 11.44
N GLU A 319 58.97 -0.17 11.26
CA GLU A 319 58.59 -0.78 9.97
C GLU A 319 57.08 -0.80 9.72
N THR A 320 56.23 -0.57 10.73
CA THR A 320 54.77 -0.59 10.55
C THR A 320 54.30 0.60 9.72
N VAL A 321 53.69 0.33 8.56
CA VAL A 321 53.12 1.34 7.64
C VAL A 321 51.60 1.42 7.83
N PRO A 322 51.05 2.57 8.26
CA PRO A 322 49.61 2.74 8.37
C PRO A 322 48.95 2.92 6.99
N ASP A 323 47.86 2.17 6.76
CA ASP A 323 46.97 2.32 5.62
C ASP A 323 45.86 3.33 5.89
N PHE A 324 45.46 4.07 4.84
CA PHE A 324 44.47 5.13 4.93
C PHE A 324 43.06 4.60 5.27
N GLN A 325 42.58 3.58 4.56
CA GLN A 325 41.25 3.01 4.77
C GLN A 325 41.21 2.17 6.05
N ARG A 326 42.22 1.33 6.29
CA ARG A 326 42.21 0.38 7.41
C ARG A 326 42.47 1.03 8.76
N HIS A 327 43.26 2.11 8.80
CA HIS A 327 43.73 2.68 10.07
C HIS A 327 43.40 4.16 10.22
N VAL A 328 43.73 5.01 9.23
CA VAL A 328 43.58 6.47 9.38
C VAL A 328 42.11 6.86 9.49
N ILE A 329 41.28 6.42 8.55
CA ILE A 329 39.84 6.75 8.55
C ILE A 329 39.11 6.20 9.79
N PRO A 330 39.27 4.91 10.17
CA PRO A 330 38.72 4.39 11.42
C PRO A 330 39.18 5.16 12.65
N LEU A 331 40.45 5.57 12.72
CA LEU A 331 40.94 6.41 13.81
C LEU A 331 40.23 7.77 13.84
N LEU A 332 40.06 8.44 12.70
CA LEU A 332 39.31 9.71 12.64
C LEU A 332 37.84 9.52 13.07
N GLY A 333 37.23 8.38 12.73
CA GLY A 333 35.90 7.97 13.17
C GLY A 333 35.79 7.76 14.67
N ARG A 334 36.75 7.03 15.24
CA ARG A 334 36.88 6.76 16.66
C ARG A 334 37.08 8.04 17.48
N LEU A 335 37.85 9.00 16.95
CA LEU A 335 38.10 10.30 17.59
C LEU A 335 36.92 11.30 17.42
N GLY A 336 35.94 10.95 16.59
CA GLY A 336 34.78 11.79 16.26
C GLY A 336 35.06 12.92 15.27
N CYS A 337 36.23 12.92 14.61
CA CYS A 337 36.65 13.98 13.69
C CYS A 337 35.76 14.06 12.44
N ASN A 338 35.35 12.91 11.90
CA ASN A 338 34.41 12.80 10.77
C ASN A 338 32.94 12.63 11.23
N GLY A 339 32.64 12.96 12.49
CA GLY A 339 31.29 12.91 13.04
C GLY A 339 30.42 14.11 12.67
N ARG A 340 29.11 14.00 12.93
CA ARG A 340 28.09 15.01 12.59
C ARG A 340 28.33 16.40 13.16
N THR A 341 29.02 16.50 14.29
CA THR A 341 29.27 17.77 15.01
C THR A 341 30.62 18.40 14.65
N CYS A 342 31.44 17.75 13.83
CA CYS A 342 32.78 18.19 13.47
C CYS A 342 32.94 18.26 11.93
N HIS A 343 34.03 17.73 11.39
CA HIS A 343 34.35 17.87 9.97
C HIS A 343 33.46 17.00 9.07
N GLY A 344 32.77 16.00 9.62
CA GLY A 344 31.76 15.22 8.90
C GLY A 344 30.39 15.90 8.79
N SER A 345 30.22 17.09 9.36
CA SER A 345 28.99 17.88 9.16
C SER A 345 28.85 18.31 7.70
N PHE A 346 27.61 18.59 7.26
CA PHE A 346 27.34 18.95 5.86
C PHE A 346 28.12 20.19 5.39
N GLN A 347 28.41 21.14 6.29
CA GLN A 347 29.20 22.33 5.97
C GLN A 347 30.70 22.16 6.26
N GLY A 348 31.10 21.07 6.91
CA GLY A 348 32.41 20.98 7.58
C GLY A 348 32.53 21.98 8.73
N GLN A 349 33.74 22.10 9.28
CA GLN A 349 34.07 23.07 10.33
C GLN A 349 35.40 23.73 10.03
N GLY A 350 35.49 25.06 10.22
CA GLY A 350 36.73 25.81 10.03
C GLY A 350 37.31 25.71 8.61
N GLY A 351 36.47 25.64 7.58
CA GLY A 351 36.90 25.47 6.19
C GLY A 351 37.46 24.08 5.87
N PHE A 352 37.26 23.09 6.76
CA PHE A 352 37.68 21.70 6.57
C PHE A 352 36.49 20.76 6.68
N ARG A 353 36.34 19.89 5.68
CA ARG A 353 35.23 18.94 5.57
C ARG A 353 35.75 17.56 5.22
N LEU A 354 35.29 16.57 5.98
CA LEU A 354 35.42 15.15 5.70
C LEU A 354 34.05 14.59 5.31
N SER A 355 34.04 13.43 4.68
CA SER A 355 32.86 12.63 4.47
C SER A 355 32.27 12.21 5.82
N MET A 356 30.94 12.20 5.93
CA MET A 356 30.29 11.85 7.19
C MET A 356 30.53 10.38 7.49
N PHE A 357 31.15 10.09 8.63
CA PHE A 357 31.61 8.78 9.08
C PHE A 357 32.75 8.12 8.28
N GLY A 358 33.30 8.78 7.25
CA GLY A 358 34.54 8.35 6.60
C GLY A 358 34.38 7.23 5.56
N TYR A 359 33.56 7.44 4.53
CA TYR A 359 33.30 6.43 3.49
C TYR A 359 33.50 6.94 2.05
N ASP A 360 33.80 8.22 1.89
CA ASP A 360 34.25 8.76 0.61
C ASP A 360 35.77 8.96 0.70
N PHE A 361 36.52 7.87 0.53
CA PHE A 361 37.97 7.86 0.74
C PHE A 361 38.70 8.81 -0.19
N GLU A 362 38.20 9.00 -1.42
CA GLU A 362 38.76 9.95 -2.38
C GLU A 362 38.52 11.41 -1.95
N ALA A 363 37.29 11.74 -1.52
CA ALA A 363 37.04 13.07 -1.00
C ALA A 363 37.80 13.34 0.30
N ASP A 364 37.94 12.34 1.17
CA ASP A 364 38.65 12.46 2.45
C ASP A 364 40.16 12.64 2.27
N ILE A 365 40.78 11.91 1.33
CA ILE A 365 42.20 12.06 1.04
C ILE A 365 42.50 13.42 0.40
N GLU A 366 41.66 13.88 -0.52
CA GLU A 366 41.76 15.20 -1.13
C GLU A 366 41.64 16.28 -0.05
N ALA A 367 40.60 16.22 0.79
CA ALA A 367 40.42 17.18 1.88
C ALA A 367 41.61 17.25 2.87
N LEU A 368 42.31 16.13 3.09
CA LEU A 368 43.47 16.05 3.98
C LEU A 368 44.77 16.50 3.31
N ALA A 369 45.06 16.04 2.10
CA ALA A 369 46.37 16.14 1.46
C ALA A 369 46.37 16.91 0.12
N GLY A 370 45.26 16.96 -0.61
CA GLY A 370 45.14 17.57 -1.93
C GLY A 370 44.10 18.70 -1.97
N GLY A 371 44.49 19.95 -1.77
CA GLY A 371 43.54 21.08 -1.81
C GLY A 371 44.25 22.41 -1.72
N GLU A 372 43.50 23.53 -1.77
CA GLU A 372 44.10 24.87 -1.64
C GLU A 372 44.70 25.12 -0.23
N GLU A 373 44.14 24.48 0.80
CA GLU A 373 44.62 24.52 2.19
C GLU A 373 44.75 23.10 2.79
N PRO A 374 45.79 22.33 2.43
CA PRO A 374 45.96 20.96 2.91
C PRO A 374 46.16 20.93 4.43
N ARG A 375 45.68 19.86 5.08
CA ARG A 375 45.85 19.63 6.53
C ARG A 375 47.09 18.82 6.86
N VAL A 376 47.78 18.37 5.82
CA VAL A 376 49.01 17.59 5.89
C VAL A 376 50.17 18.39 5.28
N ASP A 377 51.29 18.47 5.99
CA ASP A 377 52.58 18.95 5.48
C ASP A 377 53.50 17.74 5.25
N LEU A 378 53.79 17.45 3.98
CA LEU A 378 54.61 16.31 3.57
C LEU A 378 56.11 16.54 3.78
N GLU A 379 56.56 17.80 3.82
CA GLU A 379 57.97 18.14 4.06
C GLU A 379 58.29 18.10 5.55
N ASN A 380 57.37 18.60 6.37
CA ASN A 380 57.48 18.65 7.83
C ASN A 380 56.25 17.99 8.47
N PRO A 381 56.18 16.64 8.54
CA PRO A 381 55.02 15.91 9.05
C PRO A 381 54.47 16.44 10.38
N GLU A 382 55.36 16.82 11.30
CA GLU A 382 55.03 17.33 12.64
C GLU A 382 54.34 18.70 12.64
N GLN A 383 54.42 19.46 11.54
CA GLN A 383 53.73 20.75 11.34
C GLN A 383 52.35 20.59 10.71
N SER A 384 51.92 19.34 10.44
CA SER A 384 50.60 19.08 9.86
C SER A 384 49.47 19.50 10.80
N LEU A 385 48.50 20.27 10.31
CA LEU A 385 47.34 20.70 11.09
C LEU A 385 46.51 19.53 11.64
N ILE A 386 46.50 18.38 10.94
CA ILE A 386 45.84 17.15 11.40
C ILE A 386 46.53 16.54 12.64
N LEU A 387 47.75 16.95 12.96
CA LEU A 387 48.43 16.62 14.21
C LEU A 387 48.34 17.74 15.24
N LEU A 388 48.56 18.99 14.83
CA LEU A 388 48.68 20.14 15.75
C LEU A 388 47.34 20.52 16.40
N LYS A 389 46.24 20.50 15.65
CA LYS A 389 44.92 20.90 16.17
C LYS A 389 44.34 19.88 17.14
N PRO A 390 44.31 18.56 16.83
CA PRO A 390 43.73 17.58 17.74
C PRO A 390 44.52 17.36 19.04
N THR A 391 45.80 17.75 19.08
CA THR A 391 46.66 17.73 20.29
C THR A 391 46.65 19.05 21.08
N LEU A 392 45.90 20.07 20.63
CA LEU A 392 45.90 21.43 21.17
C LEU A 392 47.27 22.13 21.15
N GLN A 393 48.16 21.73 20.22
CA GLN A 393 49.37 22.49 19.92
C GLN A 393 49.03 23.74 19.09
N GLU A 394 47.90 23.72 18.38
CA GLU A 394 47.19 24.88 17.85
C GLU A 394 45.74 24.92 18.35
N ASP A 395 45.14 26.11 18.34
CA ASP A 395 43.75 26.30 18.76
C ASP A 395 42.79 25.46 17.91
N HIS A 396 41.96 24.68 18.60
CA HIS A 396 40.98 23.79 18.00
C HIS A 396 39.69 23.81 18.81
N ASP A 397 38.62 24.32 18.21
CA ASP A 397 37.29 24.37 18.83
C ASP A 397 36.73 22.98 19.15
N GLY A 398 37.20 21.95 18.45
CA GLY A 398 36.88 20.56 18.75
C GLY A 398 37.55 20.03 20.02
N GLY A 399 38.42 20.79 20.70
CA GLY A 399 39.11 20.37 21.91
C GLY A 399 40.18 19.29 21.66
N LEU A 400 40.74 18.76 22.76
CA LEU A 400 41.74 17.69 22.74
C LEU A 400 41.10 16.37 22.27
N ARG A 401 41.73 15.71 21.30
CA ARG A 401 41.28 14.42 20.75
C ARG A 401 42.22 13.27 21.07
N PHE A 402 43.54 13.51 21.02
CA PHE A 402 44.57 12.56 21.43
C PHE A 402 45.81 13.30 21.95
N GLU A 403 46.69 12.60 22.66
CA GLU A 403 47.88 13.19 23.27
C GLU A 403 49.01 13.36 22.26
N ALA A 404 49.76 14.46 22.37
CA ALA A 404 50.97 14.66 21.58
C ALA A 404 52.01 13.57 21.90
N GLY A 405 52.48 12.87 20.88
CA GLY A 405 53.41 11.75 21.02
C GLY A 405 52.77 10.41 21.38
N GLY A 406 51.45 10.35 21.59
CA GLY A 406 50.69 9.10 21.75
C GLY A 406 50.71 8.22 20.50
N TRP A 407 50.14 7.02 20.59
CA TRP A 407 50.16 6.06 19.48
C TRP A 407 49.33 6.57 18.28
N GLU A 408 48.23 7.28 18.53
CA GLU A 408 47.40 7.93 17.49
C GLU A 408 48.22 8.97 16.72
N TYR A 409 48.97 9.80 17.45
CA TYR A 409 49.87 10.81 16.89
C TYR A 409 50.95 10.16 16.03
N GLN A 410 51.60 9.10 16.52
CA GLN A 410 52.64 8.41 15.78
C GLN A 410 52.11 7.73 14.52
N MET A 411 50.89 7.17 14.59
CA MET A 411 50.23 6.55 13.44
C MET A 411 49.97 7.57 12.33
N LEU A 412 49.33 8.69 12.66
CA LEU A 412 49.06 9.77 11.69
C LEU A 412 50.37 10.38 11.16
N ARG A 413 51.33 10.69 12.04
CA ARG A 413 52.64 11.23 11.64
C ARG A 413 53.37 10.30 10.68
N ARG A 414 53.34 8.99 10.92
CA ARG A 414 54.03 8.01 10.07
C ARG A 414 53.35 7.84 8.71
N TRP A 415 52.02 7.85 8.68
CA TRP A 415 51.27 7.91 7.42
C TRP A 415 51.63 9.16 6.60
N ILE A 416 51.68 10.33 7.25
CA ILE A 416 52.09 11.59 6.61
C ILE A 416 53.52 11.53 6.09
N ALA A 417 54.46 11.06 6.90
CA ALA A 417 55.88 10.94 6.53
C ALA A 417 56.13 9.98 5.35
N ARG A 418 55.16 9.10 5.03
CA ARG A 418 55.17 8.22 3.87
C ARG A 418 54.43 8.79 2.66
N GLY A 419 54.07 10.07 2.70
CA GLY A 419 53.45 10.78 1.59
C GLY A 419 51.95 10.98 1.72
N ALA A 420 51.33 10.64 2.87
CA ALA A 420 49.89 10.69 3.10
C ALA A 420 49.09 10.09 1.92
N GLN A 421 49.51 8.91 1.50
CA GLN A 421 48.91 8.23 0.37
C GLN A 421 47.52 7.70 0.76
N GLY A 422 46.58 7.75 -0.19
CA GLY A 422 45.35 6.98 -0.12
C GLY A 422 45.62 5.47 -0.21
N ALA A 423 44.59 4.67 -0.51
CA ALA A 423 44.77 3.23 -0.67
C ALA A 423 45.68 2.94 -1.88
N VAL A 424 46.85 2.34 -1.64
CA VAL A 424 47.94 2.15 -2.63
C VAL A 424 47.54 1.21 -3.78
N ASP A 425 46.59 0.30 -3.54
CA ASP A 425 46.09 -0.71 -4.49
C ASP A 425 44.56 -0.59 -4.75
N GLY A 426 43.99 0.59 -4.48
CA GLY A 426 42.52 0.79 -4.47
C GLY A 426 41.87 0.30 -3.16
N PRO A 427 40.54 0.53 -2.99
CA PRO A 427 39.84 0.19 -1.76
C PRO A 427 39.84 -1.31 -1.52
N ARG A 428 40.25 -1.73 -0.31
CA ARG A 428 40.21 -3.13 0.09
C ARG A 428 38.80 -3.47 0.58
N LYS A 429 38.25 -4.62 0.17
CA LYS A 429 36.94 -5.07 0.66
C LYS A 429 37.13 -5.71 2.05
N LEU A 430 36.51 -5.11 3.07
CA LEU A 430 36.29 -5.75 4.36
C LEU A 430 35.24 -6.87 4.18
N ILE A 431 35.53 -8.07 4.67
CA ILE A 431 34.60 -9.21 4.61
C ILE A 431 33.70 -9.22 5.84
N ARG A 432 34.29 -9.15 7.04
CA ARG A 432 33.57 -9.10 8.32
C ARG A 432 34.46 -8.64 9.46
N VAL A 433 33.84 -8.37 10.62
CA VAL A 433 34.53 -8.16 11.89
C VAL A 433 34.06 -9.24 12.86
N ASP A 434 34.99 -10.07 13.33
CA ASP A 434 34.72 -11.07 14.37
C ASP A 434 34.86 -10.38 15.74
N VAL A 435 33.79 -10.34 16.54
CA VAL A 435 33.81 -9.76 17.89
C VAL A 435 33.79 -10.89 18.92
N THR A 436 34.72 -10.85 19.87
CA THR A 436 34.83 -11.86 20.93
C THR A 436 34.93 -11.21 22.31
N PRO A 437 34.23 -11.74 23.35
CA PRO A 437 33.21 -12.78 23.26
C PRO A 437 31.96 -12.32 22.46
N GLY A 438 31.27 -13.27 21.80
CA GLY A 438 30.08 -12.98 20.99
C GLY A 438 28.79 -12.79 21.80
N GLU A 439 28.81 -13.10 23.10
CA GLU A 439 27.75 -12.84 24.08
C GLU A 439 28.44 -12.63 25.44
N VAL A 440 27.94 -11.70 26.26
CA VAL A 440 28.41 -11.46 27.62
C VAL A 440 27.26 -11.62 28.60
N VAL A 441 27.40 -12.55 29.54
CA VAL A 441 26.51 -12.71 30.69
C VAL A 441 27.31 -12.47 31.95
N PHE A 442 27.05 -11.34 32.62
CA PHE A 442 27.70 -10.97 33.87
C PHE A 442 27.10 -11.74 35.05
N ALA A 443 27.93 -12.07 36.03
CA ALA A 443 27.47 -12.68 37.28
C ALA A 443 27.10 -11.62 38.32
N ARG A 444 27.74 -10.44 38.28
CA ARG A 444 27.54 -9.36 39.26
C ARG A 444 27.72 -7.96 38.63
N PRO A 445 27.11 -6.92 39.23
CA PRO A 445 27.39 -5.53 38.86
C PRO A 445 28.87 -5.18 39.02
N SER A 446 29.34 -4.22 38.23
CA SER A 446 30.73 -3.73 38.17
C SER A 446 31.77 -4.76 37.70
N GLU A 447 31.35 -5.95 37.28
CA GLU A 447 32.22 -6.84 36.51
C GLU A 447 32.54 -6.20 35.15
N THR A 448 33.74 -6.49 34.65
CA THR A 448 34.23 -5.94 33.37
C THR A 448 34.67 -7.06 32.44
N VAL A 449 34.42 -6.89 31.15
CA VAL A 449 34.82 -7.82 30.10
C VAL A 449 35.41 -7.03 28.94
N GLN A 450 36.57 -7.46 28.44
CA GLN A 450 37.24 -6.83 27.31
C GLN A 450 36.73 -7.47 26.00
N LEU A 451 36.20 -6.64 25.10
CA LEU A 451 35.93 -7.06 23.72
C LEU A 451 37.23 -7.06 22.89
N GLN A 452 37.35 -8.04 22.01
CA GLN A 452 38.33 -8.06 20.93
C GLN A 452 37.61 -8.05 19.58
N CYS A 453 38.03 -7.16 18.69
CA CYS A 453 37.49 -6.99 17.35
C CYS A 453 38.55 -7.38 16.33
N VAL A 454 38.31 -8.39 15.50
CA VAL A 454 39.24 -8.84 14.45
C VAL A 454 38.63 -8.59 13.08
N ALA A 455 39.22 -7.69 12.31
CA ALA A 455 38.81 -7.43 10.92
C ALA A 455 39.40 -8.50 9.99
N VAL A 456 38.56 -9.03 9.11
CA VAL A 456 38.93 -10.00 8.07
C VAL A 456 38.78 -9.34 6.71
N TRP A 457 39.89 -9.25 5.97
CA TRP A 457 39.95 -8.57 4.66
C TRP A 457 39.97 -9.57 3.50
N SER A 458 39.52 -9.11 2.33
CA SER A 458 39.50 -9.89 1.08
C SER A 458 40.87 -10.40 0.60
N ASP A 459 41.96 -9.77 1.05
CA ASP A 459 43.34 -10.22 0.79
C ASP A 459 43.81 -11.33 1.75
N GLY A 460 42.94 -11.81 2.64
CA GLY A 460 43.23 -12.81 3.67
C GLY A 460 43.88 -12.25 4.94
N THR A 461 44.13 -10.93 5.00
CA THR A 461 44.69 -10.30 6.20
C THR A 461 43.68 -10.34 7.34
N ARG A 462 44.16 -10.68 8.54
CA ARG A 462 43.41 -10.63 9.79
C ARG A 462 44.13 -9.70 10.75
N GLU A 463 43.41 -8.75 11.32
CA GLU A 463 44.00 -7.73 12.19
C GLU A 463 43.10 -7.45 13.39
N ASP A 464 43.70 -7.38 14.58
CA ASP A 464 43.02 -6.86 15.76
C ASP A 464 42.83 -5.34 15.60
N VAL A 465 41.58 -4.95 15.39
CA VAL A 465 41.18 -3.56 15.16
C VAL A 465 40.48 -2.96 16.38
N THR A 466 40.56 -3.62 17.55
CA THR A 466 39.91 -3.16 18.79
C THR A 466 40.26 -1.71 19.14
N CYS A 467 41.54 -1.31 18.95
CA CYS A 467 41.99 0.04 19.22
C CYS A 467 41.53 1.08 18.18
N LEU A 468 40.97 0.64 17.05
CA LEU A 468 40.46 1.47 15.94
C LEU A 468 38.93 1.45 15.85
N SER A 469 38.27 0.46 16.47
CA SER A 469 36.80 0.37 16.53
C SER A 469 36.17 1.49 17.35
N ARG A 470 34.92 1.82 17.03
CA ARG A 470 34.04 2.62 17.90
C ARG A 470 33.05 1.69 18.59
N PHE A 471 32.79 1.96 19.87
CA PHE A 471 31.86 1.19 20.69
C PHE A 471 30.74 2.11 21.19
N GLU A 472 29.53 1.57 21.23
CA GLU A 472 28.33 2.24 21.74
C GLU A 472 27.48 1.23 22.50
N SER A 473 26.84 1.65 23.59
CA SER A 473 25.84 0.83 24.27
C SER A 473 24.45 1.28 23.85
N ASN A 474 23.58 0.33 23.52
CA ASN A 474 22.17 0.64 23.27
C ASN A 474 21.43 1.06 24.56
N ASP A 475 21.97 0.71 25.74
CA ASP A 475 21.42 1.08 27.05
C ASP A 475 22.56 1.17 28.08
N GLU A 476 23.02 2.39 28.35
CA GLU A 476 24.08 2.66 29.31
C GLU A 476 23.67 2.40 30.77
N ASP A 477 22.37 2.34 31.07
CA ASP A 477 21.89 2.00 32.42
C ASP A 477 22.17 0.52 32.72
N VAL A 478 22.20 -0.35 31.71
CA VAL A 478 22.53 -1.78 31.85
C VAL A 478 24.05 -2.01 31.78
N ALA A 479 24.70 -1.49 30.74
CA ALA A 479 26.14 -1.65 30.57
C ALA A 479 26.77 -0.47 29.83
N THR A 480 27.93 -0.04 30.28
CA THR A 480 28.75 0.99 29.60
C THR A 480 29.92 0.34 28.89
N VAL A 481 30.49 1.04 27.90
CA VAL A 481 31.68 0.57 27.18
C VAL A 481 32.68 1.70 27.03
N THR A 482 33.93 1.43 27.40
CA THR A 482 35.02 2.38 27.21
C THR A 482 35.43 2.46 25.75
N ARG A 483 36.18 3.51 25.38
CA ARG A 483 36.76 3.61 24.04
C ARG A 483 37.61 2.39 23.66
N ASN A 484 38.23 1.69 24.62
CA ASN A 484 39.07 0.54 24.32
C ASN A 484 38.31 -0.79 24.24
N GLY A 485 36.97 -0.77 24.27
CA GLY A 485 36.16 -1.99 24.21
C GLY A 485 36.03 -2.73 25.54
N LEU A 486 36.44 -2.11 26.65
CA LEU A 486 36.17 -2.65 28.00
C LEU A 486 34.72 -2.34 28.36
N ILE A 487 33.90 -3.37 28.49
CA ILE A 487 32.51 -3.29 28.96
C ILE A 487 32.53 -3.29 30.49
N GLU A 488 31.74 -2.43 31.11
CA GLU A 488 31.45 -2.45 32.54
C GLU A 488 29.95 -2.61 32.75
N CYS A 489 29.58 -3.62 33.55
CA CYS A 489 28.20 -3.85 33.91
C CYS A 489 27.71 -2.83 34.95
N SER A 490 26.62 -2.13 34.64
CA SER A 490 26.03 -1.09 35.48
C SER A 490 24.91 -1.66 36.36
N SER A 491 23.86 -2.20 35.74
CA SER A 491 22.66 -2.67 36.45
C SER A 491 22.01 -3.89 35.78
N PRO A 492 21.16 -4.65 36.50
CA PRO A 492 20.48 -5.81 35.95
C PRO A 492 19.57 -5.50 34.75
N GLY A 493 19.58 -6.36 33.75
CA GLY A 493 18.85 -6.20 32.51
C GLY A 493 19.61 -6.75 31.30
N ASP A 494 19.16 -6.42 30.10
CA ASP A 494 19.82 -6.79 28.86
C ASP A 494 19.94 -5.62 27.89
N THR A 495 21.08 -5.56 27.21
CA THR A 495 21.40 -4.55 26.18
C THR A 495 22.33 -5.15 25.14
N HIS A 496 22.79 -4.33 24.19
CA HIS A 496 23.81 -4.69 23.22
C HIS A 496 24.92 -3.64 23.20
N ILE A 497 26.15 -4.10 23.02
CA ILE A 497 27.29 -3.26 22.69
C ILE A 497 27.51 -3.33 21.19
N VAL A 498 27.34 -2.20 20.52
CA VAL A 498 27.49 -2.06 19.07
C VAL A 498 28.93 -1.64 18.75
N VAL A 499 29.56 -2.43 17.89
CA VAL A 499 30.92 -2.22 17.39
C VAL A 499 30.84 -1.71 15.95
N TYR A 500 31.51 -0.60 15.68
CA TYR A 500 31.65 -0.03 14.35
C TYR A 500 33.12 -0.08 13.92
N TYR A 501 33.40 -0.67 12.76
CA TYR A 501 34.71 -0.64 12.14
C TYR A 501 34.59 -0.75 10.61
N ASP A 502 35.11 0.25 9.89
CA ASP A 502 34.84 0.44 8.46
C ASP A 502 33.33 0.22 8.20
N ASN A 503 32.88 -0.41 7.11
CA ASN A 503 31.44 -0.59 6.86
C ASN A 503 30.72 -1.57 7.80
N SER A 504 31.43 -2.30 8.67
CA SER A 504 30.82 -3.32 9.53
C SER A 504 30.21 -2.72 10.79
N VAL A 505 29.02 -3.21 11.13
CA VAL A 505 28.30 -2.96 12.37
C VAL A 505 27.97 -4.30 12.99
N VAL A 506 28.46 -4.56 14.21
CA VAL A 506 28.27 -5.83 14.92
C VAL A 506 27.75 -5.54 16.32
N ALA A 507 26.62 -6.12 16.69
CA ALA A 507 26.06 -5.99 18.03
C ALA A 507 26.35 -7.25 18.87
N THR A 508 26.91 -7.04 20.07
CA THR A 508 27.20 -8.11 21.04
C THR A 508 26.18 -8.04 22.18
N PRO A 509 25.36 -9.08 22.43
CA PRO A 509 24.43 -9.10 23.54
C PRO A 509 25.16 -9.05 24.89
N VAL A 510 24.69 -8.21 25.79
CA VAL A 510 25.21 -8.04 27.14
C VAL A 510 24.07 -8.12 28.14
N MET A 511 24.23 -8.98 29.13
CA MET A 511 23.17 -9.31 30.09
C MET A 511 23.71 -9.38 31.51
N LEU A 512 22.90 -8.94 32.46
CA LEU A 512 23.04 -9.23 33.88
C LEU A 512 21.69 -9.69 34.43
N ALA A 513 21.68 -10.82 35.12
CA ALA A 513 20.47 -11.39 35.68
C ALA A 513 19.76 -10.43 36.64
N VAL A 514 18.43 -10.35 36.54
CA VAL A 514 17.57 -9.52 37.41
C VAL A 514 17.23 -10.20 38.72
N SER A 515 17.49 -11.51 38.84
CA SER A 515 17.30 -12.28 40.07
C SER A 515 18.31 -13.42 40.20
N ASP A 516 18.42 -13.98 41.41
CA ASP A 516 19.25 -15.15 41.71
C ASP A 516 18.73 -16.46 41.08
N LEU A 517 17.60 -16.40 40.36
CA LEU A 517 16.99 -17.54 39.68
C LEU A 517 17.56 -17.78 38.28
N ALA A 518 18.62 -17.08 37.85
CA ALA A 518 19.22 -17.33 36.55
C ALA A 518 19.95 -18.68 36.47
N GLY A 519 20.06 -19.23 35.25
CA GLY A 519 20.81 -20.46 34.98
C GLY A 519 20.25 -21.69 35.68
N GLU A 520 21.09 -22.45 36.41
CA GLU A 520 20.67 -23.70 37.07
C GLU A 520 19.62 -23.50 38.18
N SER A 521 19.49 -22.28 38.71
CA SER A 521 18.47 -21.92 39.71
C SER A 521 17.10 -21.61 39.10
N PHE A 522 17.00 -21.58 37.76
CA PHE A 522 15.76 -21.23 37.07
C PHE A 522 14.70 -22.32 37.28
N PRO A 523 13.45 -21.96 37.60
CA PRO A 523 12.39 -22.95 37.79
C PRO A 523 12.11 -23.71 36.49
N ASP A 524 11.65 -24.95 36.63
CA ASP A 524 11.18 -25.75 35.50
C ASP A 524 9.87 -25.15 34.94
N VAL A 525 10.01 -24.29 33.94
CA VAL A 525 8.90 -23.65 33.24
C VAL A 525 8.52 -24.50 32.02
N PRO A 526 7.26 -24.93 31.88
CA PRO A 526 6.84 -25.68 30.70
C PRO A 526 7.07 -24.87 29.41
N ALA A 527 7.77 -25.46 28.44
CA ALA A 527 7.98 -24.92 27.11
C ALA A 527 7.48 -25.94 26.06
N PRO A 528 6.16 -25.98 25.78
CA PRO A 528 5.57 -27.05 24.96
C PRO A 528 5.85 -26.92 23.46
N THR A 529 6.39 -25.78 23.00
CA THR A 529 6.70 -25.51 21.60
C THR A 529 8.14 -25.00 21.46
N PRO A 530 8.79 -25.15 20.29
CA PRO A 530 10.13 -24.59 20.06
C PRO A 530 10.19 -23.07 20.26
N LEU A 531 9.10 -22.36 19.95
CA LEU A 531 8.95 -20.93 20.25
C LEU A 531 9.09 -20.67 21.75
N ASP A 532 8.37 -21.44 22.57
CA ASP A 532 8.41 -21.30 24.03
C ASP A 532 9.79 -21.64 24.59
N GLU A 533 10.48 -22.64 24.02
CA GLU A 533 11.86 -22.99 24.41
C GLU A 533 12.81 -21.81 24.21
N LEU A 534 12.76 -21.16 23.04
CA LEU A 534 13.64 -20.03 22.72
C LEU A 534 13.36 -18.80 23.61
N VAL A 535 12.11 -18.59 24.02
CA VAL A 535 11.74 -17.52 24.96
C VAL A 535 12.22 -17.87 26.37
N VAL A 536 11.94 -19.08 26.84
CA VAL A 536 12.35 -19.56 28.17
C VAL A 536 13.87 -19.58 28.31
N ASP A 537 14.61 -19.95 27.27
CA ASP A 537 16.08 -19.92 27.25
C ASP A 537 16.61 -18.50 27.53
N LYS A 538 16.07 -17.49 26.84
CA LYS A 538 16.44 -16.08 27.08
C LYS A 538 16.06 -15.63 28.50
N LEU A 539 14.85 -15.95 28.95
CA LEU A 539 14.38 -15.62 30.30
C LEU A 539 15.22 -16.29 31.40
N SER A 540 15.70 -17.51 31.16
CA SER A 540 16.54 -18.25 32.10
C SER A 540 17.92 -17.60 32.30
N LYS A 541 18.50 -17.02 31.24
CA LYS A 541 19.75 -16.24 31.34
C LYS A 541 19.56 -14.97 32.17
N LEU A 542 18.38 -14.36 32.09
CA LEU A 542 18.05 -13.14 32.83
C LEU A 542 17.51 -13.41 34.24
N GLY A 543 17.16 -14.64 34.58
CA GLY A 543 16.48 -14.95 35.83
C GLY A 543 15.10 -14.31 35.92
N ILE A 544 14.41 -14.15 34.79
CA ILE A 544 13.05 -13.61 34.72
C ILE A 544 12.07 -14.78 34.66
N VAL A 545 11.36 -15.07 35.75
CA VAL A 545 10.32 -16.09 35.73
C VAL A 545 9.12 -15.53 34.98
N PRO A 546 8.61 -16.20 33.93
CA PRO A 546 7.43 -15.73 33.22
C PRO A 546 6.20 -15.77 34.13
N SER A 547 5.18 -14.99 33.79
CA SER A 547 3.91 -15.02 34.49
C SER A 547 3.22 -16.38 34.37
N GLU A 548 2.20 -16.58 35.21
CA GLU A 548 1.28 -17.71 35.06
C GLU A 548 0.46 -17.57 33.77
N LEU A 549 -0.19 -18.65 33.35
CA LEU A 549 -1.14 -18.60 32.24
C LEU A 549 -2.31 -17.67 32.55
N CYS A 550 -2.81 -16.98 31.52
CA CYS A 550 -4.01 -16.17 31.61
C CYS A 550 -5.25 -17.03 31.84
N THR A 551 -6.29 -16.44 32.40
CA THR A 551 -7.59 -17.13 32.55
C THR A 551 -8.26 -17.35 31.19
N ASP A 552 -9.30 -18.16 31.13
CA ASP A 552 -10.02 -18.40 29.87
C ASP A 552 -10.77 -17.17 29.38
N GLU A 553 -11.24 -16.30 30.28
CA GLU A 553 -11.82 -15.00 29.93
C GLU A 553 -10.77 -14.08 29.30
N GLU A 554 -9.59 -13.98 29.92
CA GLU A 554 -8.46 -13.18 29.41
C GLU A 554 -8.02 -13.72 28.04
N PHE A 555 -7.84 -15.04 27.91
CA PHE A 555 -7.50 -15.68 26.65
C PHE A 555 -8.51 -15.37 25.55
N LEU A 556 -9.81 -15.61 25.80
CA LEU A 556 -10.85 -15.45 24.79
C LEU A 556 -10.94 -14.00 24.33
N ARG A 557 -10.93 -13.04 25.26
CA ARG A 557 -10.94 -11.62 24.92
C ARG A 557 -9.73 -11.27 24.06
N ARG A 558 -8.53 -11.69 24.49
CA ARG A 558 -7.27 -11.33 23.84
C ARG A 558 -7.17 -11.89 22.43
N VAL A 559 -7.44 -13.18 22.28
CA VAL A 559 -7.34 -13.86 20.99
C VAL A 559 -8.41 -13.37 20.00
N SER A 560 -9.61 -13.05 20.47
CA SER A 560 -10.68 -12.49 19.60
C SER A 560 -10.32 -11.10 19.07
N LEU A 561 -9.80 -10.24 19.94
CA LEU A 561 -9.37 -8.89 19.56
C LEU A 561 -8.13 -8.91 18.67
N ASP A 562 -7.16 -9.79 18.93
CA ASP A 562 -5.93 -9.82 18.15
C ASP A 562 -6.10 -10.50 16.78
N ILE A 563 -6.81 -11.64 16.70
CA ILE A 563 -6.95 -12.39 15.44
C ILE A 563 -7.91 -11.67 14.48
N HIS A 564 -9.05 -11.20 14.97
CA HIS A 564 -10.12 -10.70 14.10
C HIS A 564 -10.75 -9.38 14.58
N GLY A 565 -10.12 -8.68 15.53
CA GLY A 565 -10.50 -7.32 15.90
C GLY A 565 -11.90 -7.20 16.50
N THR A 566 -12.44 -8.21 17.17
CA THR A 566 -13.84 -8.21 17.65
C THR A 566 -13.94 -8.63 19.11
N LEU A 567 -14.87 -8.02 19.83
CA LEU A 567 -15.20 -8.51 21.17
C LEU A 567 -16.01 -9.81 21.08
N PRO A 568 -15.72 -10.81 21.92
CA PRO A 568 -16.59 -11.98 22.01
C PRO A 568 -17.96 -11.57 22.55
N THR A 569 -19.04 -12.16 22.02
CA THR A 569 -20.39 -11.89 22.51
C THR A 569 -20.60 -12.52 23.90
N PRO A 570 -21.61 -12.09 24.68
CA PRO A 570 -21.92 -12.73 25.95
C PRO A 570 -22.18 -14.25 25.84
N GLU A 571 -22.76 -14.71 24.72
CA GLU A 571 -22.99 -16.12 24.46
C GLU A 571 -21.68 -16.87 24.17
N ASP A 572 -20.76 -16.27 23.41
CA ASP A 572 -19.43 -16.84 23.15
C ASP A 572 -18.66 -17.03 24.44
N VAL A 573 -18.64 -16.01 25.31
CA VAL A 573 -17.95 -16.09 26.60
C VAL A 573 -18.54 -17.20 27.46
N ARG A 574 -19.87 -17.25 27.61
CA ARG A 574 -20.53 -18.29 28.42
C ARG A 574 -20.26 -19.69 27.88
N SER A 575 -20.33 -19.87 26.56
CA SER A 575 -20.11 -21.17 25.91
C SER A 575 -18.66 -21.63 26.04
N PHE A 576 -17.70 -20.72 25.88
CA PHE A 576 -16.28 -21.03 26.00
C PHE A 576 -15.86 -21.36 27.44
N LEU A 577 -16.44 -20.68 28.43
CA LEU A 577 -16.21 -20.97 29.85
C LEU A 577 -16.87 -22.29 30.29
N ALA A 578 -17.99 -22.67 29.66
CA ALA A 578 -18.65 -23.94 29.93
C ALA A 578 -17.96 -25.15 29.28
N ASP A 579 -17.13 -24.93 28.24
CA ASP A 579 -16.35 -25.98 27.61
C ASP A 579 -15.14 -26.35 28.49
N GLU A 580 -15.09 -27.61 28.93
CA GLU A 580 -13.98 -28.17 29.73
C GLU A 580 -12.96 -28.95 28.87
N SER A 581 -13.11 -28.94 27.54
CA SER A 581 -12.21 -29.67 26.65
C SER A 581 -10.78 -29.11 26.71
N PRO A 582 -9.74 -29.97 26.77
CA PRO A 582 -8.34 -29.52 26.88
C PRO A 582 -7.84 -28.78 25.63
N ASP A 583 -8.49 -28.99 24.47
CA ASP A 583 -8.17 -28.37 23.17
C ASP A 583 -9.07 -27.15 22.85
N LYS A 584 -9.89 -26.67 23.79
CA LYS A 584 -10.83 -25.56 23.49
C LYS A 584 -10.15 -24.29 23.01
N ARG A 585 -8.95 -23.98 23.54
CA ARG A 585 -8.16 -22.79 23.14
C ARG A 585 -7.65 -22.90 21.70
N SER A 586 -7.10 -24.05 21.31
CA SER A 586 -6.65 -24.29 19.93
C SER A 586 -7.82 -24.32 18.96
N ARG A 587 -8.93 -24.98 19.32
CA ARG A 587 -10.15 -24.95 18.50
C ARG A 587 -10.69 -23.54 18.30
N LYS A 588 -10.66 -22.71 19.34
CA LYS A 588 -11.08 -21.30 19.22
C LYS A 588 -10.15 -20.52 18.31
N ILE A 589 -8.83 -20.71 18.38
CA ILE A 589 -7.88 -20.08 17.43
C ILE A 589 -8.24 -20.45 16.00
N ASP A 590 -8.43 -21.73 15.71
CA ASP A 590 -8.79 -22.21 14.36
C ASP A 590 -10.13 -21.63 13.89
N GLU A 591 -11.14 -21.62 14.76
CA GLU A 591 -12.44 -21.02 14.48
C GLU A 591 -12.31 -19.53 14.09
N LEU A 592 -11.52 -18.77 14.85
CA LEU A 592 -11.35 -17.33 14.62
C LEU A 592 -10.62 -17.02 13.31
N LEU A 593 -9.62 -17.84 12.93
CA LEU A 593 -8.88 -17.71 11.66
C LEU A 593 -9.76 -17.95 10.43
N GLU A 594 -10.88 -18.65 10.57
CA GLU A 594 -11.83 -18.91 9.49
C GLU A 594 -12.97 -17.87 9.43
N THR A 595 -12.97 -16.86 10.30
CA THR A 595 -14.03 -15.85 10.30
C THR A 595 -13.85 -14.81 9.20
N PRO A 596 -14.95 -14.25 8.65
CA PRO A 596 -14.87 -13.07 7.79
C PRO A 596 -14.19 -11.86 8.45
N ALA A 597 -14.23 -11.79 9.79
CA ALA A 597 -13.60 -10.72 10.54
C ALA A 597 -12.08 -10.81 10.52
N TYR A 598 -11.50 -12.02 10.53
CA TYR A 598 -10.05 -12.23 10.33
C TYR A 598 -9.62 -11.67 8.98
N ILE A 599 -10.38 -11.99 7.93
CA ILE A 599 -10.12 -11.54 6.56
C ILE A 599 -10.09 -10.01 6.50
N GLU A 600 -11.15 -9.34 6.98
CA GLU A 600 -11.22 -7.87 6.96
C GLU A 600 -10.12 -7.21 7.80
N TRP A 601 -9.84 -7.79 8.97
CA TRP A 601 -8.83 -7.26 9.88
C TRP A 601 -7.43 -7.27 9.25
N TRP A 602 -7.01 -8.39 8.68
CA TRP A 602 -5.69 -8.48 8.05
C TRP A 602 -5.63 -7.82 6.68
N THR A 603 -6.75 -7.74 5.96
CA THR A 603 -6.87 -6.87 4.77
C THR A 603 -6.57 -5.42 5.13
N MET A 604 -7.13 -4.92 6.24
CA MET A 604 -6.88 -3.55 6.71
C MET A 604 -5.41 -3.33 7.02
N LYS A 605 -4.76 -4.28 7.70
CA LYS A 605 -3.34 -4.21 8.06
C LYS A 605 -2.44 -4.20 6.84
N LEU A 606 -2.68 -5.08 5.86
CA LEU A 606 -1.92 -5.06 4.61
C LEU A 606 -2.22 -3.81 3.78
N ALA A 607 -3.45 -3.29 3.82
CA ALA A 607 -3.78 -2.03 3.16
C ALA A 607 -3.06 -0.82 3.79
N ASP A 608 -2.87 -0.82 5.12
CA ASP A 608 -2.04 0.16 5.82
C ASP A 608 -0.58 0.04 5.38
N LEU A 609 -0.01 -1.16 5.45
CA LEU A 609 1.40 -1.44 5.11
C LEU A 609 1.73 -1.09 3.65
N THR A 610 0.86 -1.48 2.71
CA THR A 610 1.12 -1.33 1.27
C THR A 610 0.70 0.04 0.71
N GLY A 611 -0.08 0.82 1.49
CA GLY A 611 -0.46 2.20 1.15
C GLY A 611 -1.73 2.32 0.30
N CYS A 612 -2.71 1.43 0.47
CA CYS A 612 -3.98 1.49 -0.26
C CYS A 612 -4.83 2.68 0.20
N ASN A 613 -4.75 3.79 -0.53
CA ASN A 613 -5.38 5.06 -0.18
C ASN A 613 -5.91 5.83 -1.41
N SER A 614 -7.23 5.97 -1.53
CA SER A 614 -7.86 6.68 -2.65
C SER A 614 -7.47 8.17 -2.78
N GLN A 615 -7.02 8.81 -1.69
CA GLN A 615 -6.59 10.22 -1.73
C GLN A 615 -5.17 10.39 -2.27
N HIS A 616 -4.38 9.30 -2.27
CA HIS A 616 -2.96 9.31 -2.61
C HIS A 616 -2.62 8.40 -3.81
N LEU A 617 -3.59 8.09 -4.67
CA LEU A 617 -3.33 7.48 -5.98
C LEU A 617 -3.14 8.59 -7.03
N GLY A 618 -1.91 9.11 -7.12
CA GLY A 618 -1.59 10.37 -7.80
C GLY A 618 -1.60 10.32 -9.33
N THR A 619 -1.47 9.12 -9.91
CA THR A 619 -1.33 8.93 -11.37
C THR A 619 -2.56 8.34 -12.04
N THR A 620 -3.67 8.16 -11.32
CA THR A 620 -4.96 7.80 -11.93
C THR A 620 -5.95 8.94 -11.72
N ASP A 621 -6.93 9.04 -12.62
CA ASP A 621 -8.10 9.91 -12.45
C ASP A 621 -9.31 9.08 -11.89
N MET A 622 -9.13 7.78 -11.66
CA MET A 622 -10.14 6.83 -11.18
C MET A 622 -9.79 6.29 -9.79
N ASN A 623 -9.36 7.18 -8.89
CA ASN A 623 -8.72 6.81 -7.63
C ASN A 623 -9.60 5.98 -6.70
N SER A 624 -10.89 6.30 -6.60
CA SER A 624 -11.79 5.59 -5.69
C SER A 624 -12.11 4.17 -6.17
N PRO A 625 -12.47 3.95 -7.46
CA PRO A 625 -12.53 2.61 -8.01
C PRO A 625 -11.23 1.81 -7.87
N ALA A 626 -10.09 2.41 -8.19
CA ALA A 626 -8.78 1.76 -8.09
C ALA A 626 -8.43 1.32 -6.66
N ALA A 627 -8.66 2.18 -5.66
CA ALA A 627 -8.48 1.82 -4.25
C ALA A 627 -9.46 0.72 -3.80
N GLY A 628 -10.69 0.72 -4.32
CA GLY A 628 -11.66 -0.33 -4.05
C GLY A 628 -11.23 -1.69 -4.62
N GLN A 629 -10.70 -1.71 -5.85
CA GLN A 629 -10.15 -2.91 -6.49
C GLN A 629 -8.91 -3.43 -5.74
N TRP A 630 -8.03 -2.53 -5.30
CA TRP A 630 -6.88 -2.90 -4.47
C TRP A 630 -7.30 -3.52 -3.13
N ALA A 631 -8.23 -2.90 -2.42
CA ALA A 631 -8.74 -3.46 -1.17
C ALA A 631 -9.41 -4.82 -1.38
N ALA A 632 -10.21 -4.98 -2.45
CA ALA A 632 -10.86 -6.25 -2.79
C ALA A 632 -9.83 -7.35 -3.13
N TRP A 633 -8.78 -7.00 -3.86
CA TRP A 633 -7.69 -7.92 -4.18
C TRP A 633 -6.96 -8.39 -2.92
N LEU A 634 -6.55 -7.48 -2.03
CA LEU A 634 -5.93 -7.85 -0.74
C LEU A 634 -6.85 -8.75 0.06
N ARG A 635 -8.15 -8.41 0.11
CA ARG A 635 -9.16 -9.19 0.80
C ARG A 635 -9.24 -10.62 0.27
N ARG A 636 -9.26 -10.77 -1.05
CA ARG A 636 -9.29 -12.09 -1.70
C ARG A 636 -8.05 -12.92 -1.37
N ARG A 637 -6.85 -12.31 -1.34
CA ARG A 637 -5.61 -13.02 -1.02
C ARG A 637 -5.55 -13.50 0.43
N ILE A 638 -6.08 -12.74 1.38
CA ILE A 638 -6.23 -13.21 2.76
C ILE A 638 -7.29 -14.31 2.88
N GLU A 639 -8.41 -14.17 2.18
CA GLU A 639 -9.48 -15.18 2.16
C GLU A 639 -8.99 -16.53 1.61
N ASP A 640 -8.24 -16.49 0.52
CA ASP A 640 -7.65 -17.68 -0.13
C ASP A 640 -6.36 -18.16 0.57
N ASN A 641 -5.91 -17.48 1.63
CA ASN A 641 -4.67 -17.75 2.37
C ASN A 641 -3.42 -17.83 1.47
N VAL A 642 -3.32 -16.91 0.52
CA VAL A 642 -2.17 -16.79 -0.39
C VAL A 642 -0.93 -16.38 0.41
N GLY A 643 0.21 -17.01 0.11
CA GLY A 643 1.50 -16.75 0.76
C GLY A 643 1.94 -15.29 0.62
N TRP A 644 2.65 -14.77 1.62
CA TRP A 644 3.14 -13.39 1.60
C TRP A 644 4.10 -13.10 0.44
N ASP A 645 4.90 -14.09 0.01
CA ASP A 645 5.74 -14.04 -1.18
C ASP A 645 4.92 -13.79 -2.46
N GLU A 646 3.84 -14.54 -2.67
CA GLU A 646 2.97 -14.36 -3.83
C GLU A 646 2.22 -13.02 -3.80
N ILE A 647 1.77 -12.57 -2.62
CA ILE A 647 1.16 -11.24 -2.45
C ILE A 647 2.19 -10.14 -2.77
N ALA A 648 3.41 -10.25 -2.25
CA ALA A 648 4.47 -9.28 -2.49
C ALA A 648 4.90 -9.26 -3.96
N ALA A 649 5.04 -10.42 -4.59
CA ALA A 649 5.34 -10.56 -6.01
C ALA A 649 4.23 -9.93 -6.86
N GLY A 650 2.96 -10.15 -6.51
CA GLY A 650 1.80 -9.54 -7.12
C GLY A 650 1.78 -8.01 -7.06
N LEU A 651 2.47 -7.40 -6.10
CA LEU A 651 2.66 -5.94 -6.00
C LEU A 651 3.91 -5.47 -6.77
N ILE A 652 5.03 -6.18 -6.60
CA ILE A 652 6.34 -5.79 -7.13
C ILE A 652 6.39 -5.99 -8.65
N LEU A 653 6.07 -7.20 -9.12
CA LEU A 653 6.15 -7.59 -10.53
C LEU A 653 4.91 -7.19 -11.34
N ALA A 654 3.92 -6.56 -10.69
CA ALA A 654 2.66 -6.18 -11.31
C ALA A 654 2.83 -5.48 -12.67
N THR A 655 2.11 -5.97 -13.67
CA THR A 655 1.95 -5.39 -15.01
C THR A 655 0.50 -4.96 -15.17
N SER A 656 0.25 -3.93 -16.00
CA SER A 656 -1.12 -3.52 -16.32
C SER A 656 -1.70 -4.31 -17.48
N ARG A 657 -0.86 -4.59 -18.48
CA ARG A 657 -1.24 -5.30 -19.69
C ARG A 657 -0.76 -6.74 -19.65
N ALA A 658 -1.56 -7.64 -20.19
CA ALA A 658 -1.08 -8.98 -20.51
C ALA A 658 -0.02 -8.91 -21.62
N PRO A 659 0.87 -9.91 -21.74
CA PRO A 659 1.85 -9.97 -22.81
C PRO A 659 1.21 -9.87 -24.20
N GLY A 660 1.70 -8.93 -25.02
CA GLY A 660 1.17 -8.67 -26.36
C GLY A 660 -0.17 -7.92 -26.40
N GLU A 661 -0.78 -7.61 -25.25
CA GLU A 661 -2.04 -6.87 -25.19
C GLU A 661 -1.84 -5.39 -25.59
N THR A 662 -2.69 -4.92 -26.51
CA THR A 662 -2.63 -3.52 -26.94
C THR A 662 -3.24 -2.59 -25.90
N TYR A 663 -2.92 -1.30 -25.99
CA TYR A 663 -3.51 -0.32 -25.08
C TYR A 663 -5.04 -0.26 -25.17
N ALA A 664 -5.61 -0.41 -26.37
CA ALA A 664 -7.07 -0.37 -26.55
C ALA A 664 -7.75 -1.56 -25.86
N ASP A 665 -7.15 -2.75 -25.96
CA ASP A 665 -7.67 -3.98 -25.34
C ASP A 665 -7.57 -3.90 -23.83
N TYR A 666 -6.42 -3.47 -23.33
CA TYR A 666 -6.24 -3.16 -21.92
C TYR A 666 -7.30 -2.16 -21.44
N ALA A 667 -7.52 -1.08 -22.18
CA ALA A 667 -8.49 -0.06 -21.80
C ALA A 667 -9.92 -0.59 -21.76
N ALA A 668 -10.30 -1.45 -22.71
CA ALA A 668 -11.61 -2.07 -22.80
C ALA A 668 -11.81 -3.12 -21.69
N ARG A 669 -10.89 -4.11 -21.60
CA ARG A 669 -10.90 -5.17 -20.58
C ARG A 669 -10.89 -4.57 -19.17
N HIS A 670 -9.99 -3.64 -18.89
CA HIS A 670 -9.88 -3.05 -17.55
C HIS A 670 -11.09 -2.17 -17.18
N SER A 671 -11.82 -1.68 -18.18
CA SER A 671 -13.11 -1.01 -17.96
C SER A 671 -14.26 -1.93 -17.59
N THR A 672 -14.19 -3.23 -17.93
CA THR A 672 -15.27 -4.19 -17.63
C THR A 672 -15.55 -4.28 -16.13
N TYR A 673 -14.51 -4.14 -15.31
CA TYR A 673 -14.59 -4.16 -13.85
C TYR A 673 -15.47 -3.05 -13.25
N LEU A 674 -15.74 -1.98 -14.01
CA LEU A 674 -16.57 -0.86 -13.57
C LEU A 674 -17.95 -0.81 -14.26
N ARG A 675 -18.30 -1.83 -15.05
CA ARG A 675 -19.62 -1.93 -15.66
C ARG A 675 -20.71 -1.98 -14.59
N ARG A 676 -21.86 -1.38 -14.89
CA ARG A 676 -23.02 -1.39 -13.98
C ARG A 676 -23.74 -2.73 -13.97
N GLN A 677 -23.77 -3.41 -15.11
CA GLN A 677 -24.36 -4.73 -15.28
C GLN A 677 -23.24 -5.73 -15.47
N GLU A 678 -23.31 -6.83 -14.72
CA GLU A 678 -22.37 -7.97 -14.79
C GLU A 678 -20.90 -7.55 -14.86
N PRO A 679 -20.39 -6.77 -13.88
CA PRO A 679 -18.98 -6.43 -13.85
C PRO A 679 -18.14 -7.70 -13.70
N GLU A 680 -17.05 -7.79 -14.46
CA GLU A 680 -16.05 -8.84 -14.23
C GLU A 680 -15.43 -8.69 -12.83
N ASP A 681 -15.08 -9.83 -12.23
CA ASP A 681 -14.42 -9.84 -10.94
C ASP A 681 -12.92 -9.55 -11.12
N PHE A 682 -12.52 -8.34 -10.75
CA PHE A 682 -11.11 -7.93 -10.74
C PHE A 682 -10.22 -8.88 -9.91
N THR A 683 -10.77 -9.53 -8.88
CA THR A 683 -9.99 -10.40 -7.96
C THR A 683 -9.83 -11.83 -8.47
N ALA A 684 -10.66 -12.22 -9.45
CA ALA A 684 -10.65 -13.55 -10.06
C ALA A 684 -9.59 -13.70 -11.15
N HIS A 685 -9.16 -12.59 -11.75
CA HIS A 685 -8.03 -12.56 -12.66
C HIS A 685 -6.70 -12.52 -11.88
N ASP A 686 -5.62 -12.86 -12.57
CA ASP A 686 -4.21 -12.76 -12.15
C ASP A 686 -3.92 -12.10 -10.79
N ASN A 687 -3.05 -12.71 -9.97
CA ASN A 687 -2.64 -12.14 -8.68
C ASN A 687 -1.71 -10.89 -8.81
N SER A 688 -1.93 -10.04 -9.83
CA SER A 688 -1.24 -8.77 -10.12
C SER A 688 -2.01 -7.55 -9.57
N MET A 689 -1.31 -6.61 -8.94
CA MET A 689 -1.86 -5.38 -8.37
C MET A 689 -1.08 -4.13 -8.80
N HIS A 690 -1.28 -3.72 -10.06
CA HIS A 690 -0.51 -2.63 -10.65
C HIS A 690 -0.75 -1.26 -9.99
N TYR A 691 -1.88 -1.04 -9.29
CA TYR A 691 -2.14 0.22 -8.59
C TYR A 691 -1.18 0.52 -7.44
N TYR A 692 -0.42 -0.46 -6.95
CA TYR A 692 0.67 -0.25 -6.00
C TYR A 692 1.69 0.81 -6.48
N TRP A 693 1.96 0.84 -7.79
CA TRP A 693 2.90 1.76 -8.41
C TRP A 693 2.30 3.15 -8.72
N PHE A 694 0.99 3.34 -8.50
CA PHE A 694 0.30 4.61 -8.78
C PHE A 694 0.33 5.60 -7.61
N LYS A 695 0.81 5.17 -6.44
CA LYS A 695 0.85 5.97 -5.21
C LYS A 695 1.63 7.28 -5.39
N SER A 696 1.14 8.36 -4.81
CA SER A 696 1.75 9.70 -4.87
C SER A 696 3.09 9.78 -4.13
N ASN A 697 3.30 8.93 -3.13
CA ASN A 697 4.56 8.77 -2.40
C ASN A 697 5.46 7.69 -3.03
N ASN A 698 5.23 7.35 -4.31
CA ASN A 698 5.95 6.30 -5.05
C ASN A 698 6.25 6.72 -6.51
N GLN A 699 6.37 8.03 -6.73
CA GLN A 699 6.43 8.64 -8.06
C GLN A 699 7.84 8.72 -8.62
N THR A 700 8.85 8.88 -7.77
CA THR A 700 10.26 8.90 -8.17
C THR A 700 10.93 7.55 -7.90
N PRO A 701 12.03 7.22 -8.59
CA PRO A 701 12.81 6.01 -8.29
C PRO A 701 13.30 5.96 -6.84
N THR A 702 13.67 7.11 -6.28
CA THR A 702 14.07 7.26 -4.87
C THR A 702 12.92 6.90 -3.94
N ASP A 703 11.72 7.44 -4.16
CA ASP A 703 10.54 7.11 -3.34
C ASP A 703 10.23 5.61 -3.36
N ARG A 704 10.42 4.96 -4.52
CA ARG A 704 10.24 3.52 -4.70
C ARG A 704 11.25 2.70 -3.94
N ALA A 705 12.52 3.08 -3.99
CA ALA A 705 13.56 2.42 -3.21
C ALA A 705 13.28 2.49 -1.70
N LEU A 706 12.86 3.66 -1.20
CA LEU A 706 12.48 3.84 0.20
C LEU A 706 11.22 3.03 0.54
N SER A 707 10.17 3.12 -0.28
CA SER A 707 8.93 2.35 -0.10
C SER A 707 9.19 0.85 -0.09
N PHE A 708 10.10 0.36 -0.95
CA PHE A 708 10.48 -1.04 -1.02
C PHE A 708 11.21 -1.48 0.25
N GLY A 709 12.19 -0.67 0.71
CA GLY A 709 12.91 -0.90 1.97
C GLY A 709 11.99 -1.02 3.18
N TYR A 710 11.04 -0.08 3.32
CA TYR A 710 10.03 -0.14 4.38
C TYR A 710 9.14 -1.38 4.26
N VAL A 711 8.44 -1.53 3.13
CA VAL A 711 7.35 -2.52 3.02
C VAL A 711 7.89 -3.95 3.05
N PHE A 712 8.95 -4.23 2.29
CA PHE A 712 9.38 -5.60 2.03
C PHE A 712 10.62 -6.01 2.84
N LEU A 713 11.47 -5.07 3.26
CA LEU A 713 12.70 -5.41 3.99
C LEU A 713 12.63 -5.03 5.48
N GLY A 714 11.70 -4.15 5.89
CA GLY A 714 11.65 -3.63 7.25
C GLY A 714 12.86 -2.75 7.60
N VAL A 715 13.52 -2.17 6.59
CA VAL A 715 14.74 -1.35 6.75
C VAL A 715 14.47 0.10 6.37
N ARG A 716 15.18 1.03 7.01
CA ARG A 716 15.07 2.48 6.82
C ARG A 716 16.26 3.00 6.01
N LEU A 717 16.02 3.39 4.76
CA LEU A 717 17.09 3.79 3.83
C LEU A 717 17.25 5.32 3.73
N GLU A 718 16.48 6.10 4.48
CA GLU A 718 16.37 7.55 4.28
C GLU A 718 17.71 8.25 4.50
N CYS A 719 18.46 7.81 5.52
CA CYS A 719 19.77 8.37 5.83
C CYS A 719 20.79 8.09 4.71
N ALA A 720 20.68 6.94 4.04
CA ALA A 720 21.57 6.51 2.98
C ALA A 720 21.48 7.41 1.74
N GLN A 721 20.40 8.17 1.55
CA GLN A 721 20.24 9.11 0.43
C GLN A 721 21.35 10.18 0.37
N CYS A 722 21.81 10.62 1.54
CA CYS A 722 22.68 11.78 1.66
C CYS A 722 24.09 11.43 2.16
N HIS A 723 24.23 10.38 2.96
CA HIS A 723 25.48 9.95 3.57
C HIS A 723 25.41 8.47 3.96
N LYS A 724 26.52 7.88 4.44
CA LYS A 724 26.53 6.51 4.95
C LYS A 724 25.59 6.34 6.16
N HIS A 725 24.78 5.28 6.17
CA HIS A 725 23.80 5.04 7.22
C HIS A 725 24.49 4.90 8.60
N PRO A 726 24.11 5.68 9.62
CA PRO A 726 24.84 5.73 10.89
C PRO A 726 24.90 4.39 11.63
N PHE A 727 23.85 3.59 11.46
CA PHE A 727 23.58 2.36 12.22
C PHE A 727 23.63 1.10 11.35
N ASP A 728 24.01 1.24 10.08
CA ASP A 728 23.99 0.15 9.12
C ASP A 728 25.16 0.26 8.12
N GLN A 729 25.30 -0.72 7.25
CA GLN A 729 26.38 -0.81 6.27
C GLN A 729 26.10 -0.01 4.98
N TRP A 730 24.88 0.50 4.79
CA TRP A 730 24.46 1.14 3.55
C TRP A 730 25.15 2.49 3.31
N SER A 731 25.91 2.60 2.21
CA SER A 731 26.50 3.85 1.78
C SER A 731 25.56 4.66 0.87
N LYS A 732 25.93 5.91 0.57
CA LYS A 732 25.24 6.74 -0.43
C LYS A 732 25.26 6.10 -1.82
N GLN A 733 26.38 5.48 -2.17
CA GLN A 733 26.54 4.80 -3.45
C GLN A 733 25.66 3.54 -3.52
N ASP A 734 25.58 2.76 -2.45
CA ASP A 734 24.69 1.58 -2.40
C ASP A 734 23.23 2.00 -2.61
N PHE A 735 22.79 3.09 -1.98
CA PHE A 735 21.45 3.62 -2.18
C PHE A 735 21.20 4.09 -3.62
N GLU A 736 22.16 4.81 -4.22
CA GLU A 736 22.06 5.28 -5.61
C GLU A 736 22.02 4.11 -6.62
N GLN A 737 22.79 3.05 -6.37
CA GLN A 737 22.82 1.84 -7.20
C GLN A 737 21.56 0.98 -6.99
N PHE A 738 21.06 0.85 -5.76
CA PHE A 738 19.79 0.18 -5.48
C PHE A 738 18.61 0.92 -6.11
N THR A 739 18.66 2.25 -6.14
CA THR A 739 17.62 3.08 -6.80
C THR A 739 17.52 2.80 -8.30
N GLN A 740 18.57 2.29 -8.96
CA GLN A 740 18.56 2.01 -10.40
C GLN A 740 17.48 1.00 -10.81
N PHE A 741 17.19 -0.01 -9.97
CA PHE A 741 16.14 -1.01 -10.23
C PHE A 741 14.76 -0.39 -10.49
N PHE A 742 14.50 0.81 -9.96
CA PHE A 742 13.18 1.46 -10.02
C PHE A 742 13.03 2.53 -11.12
N THR A 743 14.11 2.81 -11.86
CA THR A 743 14.17 3.93 -12.81
C THR A 743 13.34 3.72 -14.08
N ARG A 744 13.32 2.48 -14.59
CA ARG A 744 12.60 2.10 -15.83
C ARG A 744 11.13 1.76 -15.59
N ILE A 745 10.68 1.62 -14.34
CA ILE A 745 9.26 1.40 -14.02
C ILE A 745 8.50 2.72 -14.22
N LYS A 746 7.42 2.76 -15.00
CA LYS A 746 6.64 3.99 -15.21
C LYS A 746 5.16 3.76 -14.96
N ALA A 747 4.51 4.72 -14.31
CA ALA A 747 3.07 4.78 -14.14
C ALA A 747 2.54 5.95 -14.99
N GLY A 748 1.73 5.66 -15.99
CA GLY A 748 1.23 6.69 -16.91
C GLY A 748 0.78 6.12 -18.23
N VAL A 749 1.22 6.75 -19.33
CA VAL A 749 0.89 6.32 -20.69
C VAL A 749 2.19 6.00 -21.41
N SER A 750 2.36 4.75 -21.84
CA SER A 750 3.54 4.33 -22.59
C SER A 750 3.67 5.13 -23.90
N PRO A 751 4.89 5.34 -24.42
CA PRO A 751 5.10 6.06 -25.68
C PRO A 751 4.25 5.52 -26.84
N GLU A 752 4.11 4.20 -26.96
CA GLU A 752 3.29 3.51 -27.96
C GLU A 752 1.78 3.75 -27.79
N ALA A 753 1.28 3.88 -26.56
CA ALA A 753 -0.13 4.05 -26.26
C ALA A 753 -0.65 5.48 -26.45
N ARG A 754 0.24 6.48 -26.59
CA ARG A 754 -0.14 7.90 -26.57
C ARG A 754 -1.13 8.25 -27.67
N GLU A 755 -0.92 7.72 -28.86
CA GLU A 755 -1.78 7.98 -30.01
C GLU A 755 -3.14 7.31 -29.81
N ASP A 756 -3.16 6.01 -29.52
CA ASP A 756 -4.39 5.23 -29.25
C ASP A 756 -5.22 5.85 -28.13
N GLN A 757 -4.59 6.25 -27.02
CA GLN A 757 -5.27 6.92 -25.92
C GLN A 757 -5.84 8.29 -26.34
N THR A 758 -5.11 9.06 -27.15
CA THR A 758 -5.56 10.38 -27.61
C THR A 758 -6.76 10.23 -28.54
N GLN A 759 -6.73 9.25 -29.44
CA GLN A 759 -7.84 8.92 -30.32
C GLN A 759 -9.06 8.45 -29.51
N LEU A 760 -8.86 7.57 -28.52
CA LEU A 760 -9.93 7.13 -27.61
C LEU A 760 -10.57 8.32 -26.87
N LYS A 761 -9.76 9.22 -26.30
CA LYS A 761 -10.25 10.45 -25.66
C LYS A 761 -11.09 11.30 -26.61
N HIS A 762 -10.64 11.47 -27.86
CA HIS A 762 -11.38 12.22 -28.87
C HIS A 762 -12.74 11.57 -29.18
N LYS A 763 -12.75 10.24 -29.43
CA LYS A 763 -13.99 9.48 -29.68
C LYS A 763 -15.00 9.61 -28.53
N LEU A 764 -14.51 9.61 -27.29
CA LEU A 764 -15.32 9.75 -26.07
C LEU A 764 -15.72 11.20 -25.74
N GLY A 765 -15.29 12.19 -26.53
CA GLY A 765 -15.51 13.61 -26.23
C GLY A 765 -14.88 14.03 -24.90
N VAL A 766 -13.76 13.39 -24.50
CA VAL A 766 -12.95 13.79 -23.37
C VAL A 766 -11.84 14.71 -23.87
N PRO A 767 -11.78 15.98 -23.45
CA PRO A 767 -10.76 16.88 -23.96
C PRO A 767 -9.34 16.41 -23.58
N VAL A 768 -8.44 16.39 -24.57
CA VAL A 768 -7.04 15.96 -24.42
C VAL A 768 -6.28 16.85 -23.42
N LYS A 769 -6.65 18.14 -23.35
CA LYS A 769 -6.18 19.09 -22.35
C LYS A 769 -7.37 19.60 -21.53
N LEU A 770 -7.33 19.38 -20.22
CA LEU A 770 -8.34 19.86 -19.27
C LEU A 770 -7.65 20.65 -18.16
N ASP A 771 -8.26 21.76 -17.75
CA ASP A 771 -7.69 22.72 -16.79
C ASP A 771 -7.58 22.16 -15.36
N THR A 772 -8.33 21.09 -15.00
CA THR A 772 -8.25 20.47 -13.65
C THR A 772 -8.44 18.94 -13.67
N ALA A 773 -7.82 18.25 -12.71
CA ALA A 773 -8.00 16.81 -12.49
C ALA A 773 -9.45 16.44 -12.13
N ALA A 774 -10.13 17.27 -11.33
CA ALA A 774 -11.52 17.04 -10.94
C ALA A 774 -12.47 16.91 -12.14
N LEU A 775 -12.25 17.72 -13.18
CA LEU A 775 -13.04 17.66 -14.41
C LEU A 775 -12.74 16.39 -15.21
N ARG A 776 -11.48 15.93 -15.27
CA ARG A 776 -11.12 14.63 -15.88
C ARG A 776 -11.82 13.47 -15.18
N ARG A 777 -11.78 13.43 -13.85
CA ARG A 777 -12.46 12.40 -13.06
C ARG A 777 -13.96 12.35 -13.35
N GLN A 778 -14.61 13.50 -13.38
CA GLN A 778 -16.04 13.57 -13.73
C GLN A 778 -16.34 13.01 -15.12
N MET A 779 -15.47 13.27 -16.10
CA MET A 779 -15.62 12.73 -17.46
C MET A 779 -15.39 11.22 -17.52
N TYR A 780 -14.38 10.68 -16.80
CA TYR A 780 -14.18 9.23 -16.77
C TYR A 780 -15.24 8.49 -15.98
N MET A 781 -15.76 9.07 -14.90
CA MET A 781 -16.95 8.53 -14.21
C MET A 781 -18.19 8.55 -15.13
N ARG A 782 -18.30 9.53 -16.03
CA ARG A 782 -19.33 9.52 -17.09
C ARG A 782 -19.11 8.34 -18.04
N VAL A 783 -17.92 8.22 -18.61
CA VAL A 783 -17.53 7.15 -19.56
C VAL A 783 -17.77 5.77 -18.96
N ALA A 784 -17.33 5.55 -17.71
CA ALA A 784 -17.58 4.32 -16.95
C ALA A 784 -19.07 4.00 -16.83
N ALA A 785 -19.88 5.01 -16.49
CA ALA A 785 -21.33 4.86 -16.34
C ALA A 785 -22.05 4.56 -17.67
N GLU A 786 -21.42 4.84 -18.82
CA GLU A 786 -21.91 4.54 -20.17
C GLU A 786 -21.45 3.17 -20.66
N GLY A 787 -20.68 2.42 -19.85
CA GLY A 787 -20.10 1.14 -20.26
C GLY A 787 -18.95 1.28 -21.27
N LEU A 788 -18.49 2.50 -21.53
CA LEU A 788 -17.47 2.78 -22.54
C LEU A 788 -16.04 2.55 -22.00
N PRO A 789 -15.07 2.23 -22.87
CA PRO A 789 -13.67 2.08 -22.47
C PRO A 789 -13.10 3.37 -21.87
N ILE A 790 -12.51 3.26 -20.69
CA ILE A 790 -11.89 4.38 -19.98
C ILE A 790 -10.43 4.43 -20.45
N PRO A 791 -9.90 5.61 -20.76
CA PRO A 791 -8.50 5.75 -21.13
C PRO A 791 -7.62 5.66 -19.86
N TRP A 792 -7.42 4.44 -19.37
CA TRP A 792 -6.64 4.12 -18.18
C TRP A 792 -5.17 4.50 -18.33
N ASN A 793 -4.55 4.85 -17.22
CA ASN A 793 -3.09 4.85 -17.14
C ASN A 793 -2.64 3.43 -16.75
N GLU A 794 -1.40 3.09 -17.09
CA GLU A 794 -0.83 1.76 -16.97
C GLU A 794 0.54 1.78 -16.29
N ILE A 795 0.98 0.62 -15.79
CA ILE A 795 2.38 0.34 -15.49
C ILE A 795 3.04 -0.29 -16.71
N TYR A 796 4.16 0.30 -17.12
CA TYR A 796 5.02 -0.24 -18.16
C TYR A 796 6.49 -0.09 -17.78
N ILE A 797 7.33 -0.90 -18.39
CA ILE A 797 8.79 -0.86 -18.24
C ILE A 797 9.37 -0.15 -19.46
N GLU A 798 10.15 0.90 -19.24
CA GLU A 798 10.92 1.55 -20.31
C GLU A 798 12.00 0.60 -20.86
N PRO A 799 12.33 0.68 -22.15
CA PRO A 799 13.38 -0.15 -22.73
C PRO A 799 14.75 0.15 -22.10
N PRO A 800 15.71 -0.79 -22.21
CA PRO A 800 17.10 -0.59 -21.79
C PRO A 800 17.72 0.69 -22.36
N ALA A 801 18.63 1.30 -21.61
CA ALA A 801 19.37 2.49 -22.07
C ALA A 801 20.55 2.11 -22.98
N GLU A 802 21.07 3.07 -23.75
CA GLU A 802 22.27 2.83 -24.58
C GLU A 802 23.54 2.57 -23.75
N ASN A 803 23.63 3.17 -22.56
CA ASN A 803 24.76 3.00 -21.65
C ASN A 803 24.43 1.95 -20.58
N PRO A 804 25.43 1.17 -20.11
CA PRO A 804 25.28 0.23 -19.00
C PRO A 804 24.57 0.85 -17.81
N GLN A 805 23.56 0.16 -17.29
CA GLN A 805 22.81 0.61 -16.13
C GLN A 805 23.14 -0.28 -14.93
N ILE A 806 24.22 0.08 -14.25
CA ILE A 806 24.74 -0.70 -13.13
C ILE A 806 23.90 -0.46 -11.87
N ALA A 807 23.25 -1.53 -11.41
CA ALA A 807 22.49 -1.58 -10.17
C ALA A 807 23.11 -2.56 -9.19
N LYS A 808 22.88 -2.36 -7.90
CA LYS A 808 23.43 -3.22 -6.83
C LYS A 808 22.36 -3.52 -5.82
N LEU A 809 22.17 -4.81 -5.51
CA LEU A 809 21.31 -5.26 -4.42
C LEU A 809 21.91 -4.84 -3.08
N LEU A 810 21.07 -4.63 -2.06
CA LEU A 810 21.54 -4.19 -0.74
C LEU A 810 22.39 -5.29 -0.08
N GLY A 811 23.71 -5.06 -0.05
CA GLY A 811 24.68 -5.99 0.53
C GLY A 811 25.08 -7.15 -0.38
N ASP A 812 24.69 -7.14 -1.66
CA ASP A 812 24.81 -8.30 -2.54
C ASP A 812 25.30 -7.90 -3.96
N ALA A 813 24.97 -8.69 -4.96
CA ALA A 813 25.50 -8.64 -6.32
C ALA A 813 25.13 -7.35 -7.09
N THR A 814 25.98 -7.08 -8.08
CA THR A 814 25.84 -5.97 -9.03
C THR A 814 25.37 -6.53 -10.38
N PHE A 815 24.44 -5.81 -11.03
CA PHE A 815 23.82 -6.20 -12.28
C PHE A 815 23.89 -5.05 -13.28
N ASP A 816 24.04 -5.35 -14.58
CA ASP A 816 23.64 -4.42 -15.63
C ASP A 816 22.15 -4.65 -15.94
N LEU A 817 21.30 -3.68 -15.60
CA LEU A 817 19.85 -3.80 -15.80
C LEU A 817 19.46 -3.84 -17.26
N ASN A 818 20.37 -3.50 -18.18
CA ASN A 818 20.11 -3.62 -19.61
C ASN A 818 20.06 -5.07 -20.10
N ASP A 819 20.61 -6.02 -19.32
CA ASP A 819 20.54 -7.45 -19.62
C ASP A 819 19.13 -8.04 -19.34
N TYR A 820 18.24 -7.25 -18.74
CA TYR A 820 16.92 -7.68 -18.29
C TYR A 820 15.81 -6.87 -18.96
N ALA A 821 14.81 -7.58 -19.50
CA ALA A 821 13.61 -6.95 -20.05
C ALA A 821 12.85 -6.19 -18.96
N ASP A 822 12.61 -6.84 -17.82
CA ASP A 822 12.08 -6.25 -16.59
C ASP A 822 13.19 -6.13 -15.54
N PRO A 823 13.60 -4.90 -15.14
CA PRO A 823 14.66 -4.71 -14.15
C PRO A 823 14.26 -5.21 -12.75
N ARG A 824 12.99 -5.56 -12.51
CA ARG A 824 12.50 -6.06 -11.23
C ARG A 824 12.76 -7.55 -11.03
N GLU A 825 13.03 -8.32 -12.09
CA GLU A 825 13.32 -9.76 -12.00
C GLU A 825 14.47 -10.10 -11.03
N PRO A 826 15.68 -9.52 -11.17
CA PRO A 826 16.77 -9.80 -10.23
C PRO A 826 16.45 -9.34 -8.80
N LEU A 827 15.69 -8.25 -8.65
CA LEU A 827 15.25 -7.75 -7.33
C LEU A 827 14.28 -8.72 -6.65
N ALA A 828 13.29 -9.24 -7.40
CA ALA A 828 12.31 -10.19 -6.91
C ALA A 828 12.95 -11.55 -6.61
N ALA A 829 13.84 -12.03 -7.48
CA ALA A 829 14.59 -13.27 -7.26
C ALA A 829 15.40 -13.22 -5.94
N TRP A 830 16.08 -12.09 -5.69
CA TRP A 830 16.79 -11.88 -4.43
C TRP A 830 15.86 -11.75 -3.22
N LEU A 831 14.72 -11.07 -3.37
CA LEU A 831 13.78 -10.85 -2.28
C LEU A 831 13.15 -12.15 -1.77
N PHE A 832 12.79 -13.05 -2.70
CA PHE A 832 12.11 -14.32 -2.40
C PHE A 832 13.06 -15.50 -2.21
N SER A 833 14.37 -15.28 -2.26
CA SER A 833 15.35 -16.29 -1.89
C SER A 833 15.17 -16.70 -0.42
N GLU A 834 15.27 -18.00 -0.14
CA GLU A 834 15.21 -18.53 1.23
C GLU A 834 16.35 -17.97 2.12
N GLU A 835 17.45 -17.52 1.50
CA GLU A 835 18.60 -16.92 2.16
C GLU A 835 18.46 -15.41 2.39
N ASN A 836 17.36 -14.78 1.94
CA ASN A 836 17.17 -13.34 2.13
C ASN A 836 17.04 -13.01 3.63
N PRO A 837 17.90 -12.14 4.19
CA PRO A 837 17.93 -11.93 5.64
C PRO A 837 16.84 -10.96 6.14
N TYR A 838 16.01 -10.40 5.25
CA TYR A 838 15.08 -9.33 5.57
C TYR A 838 13.61 -9.70 5.33
N PHE A 839 13.27 -10.26 4.16
CA PHE A 839 11.88 -10.38 3.70
C PHE A 839 10.95 -11.12 4.67
N ALA A 840 11.33 -12.35 5.06
CA ALA A 840 10.57 -13.14 6.02
C ALA A 840 10.62 -12.53 7.43
N ARG A 841 11.81 -12.09 7.88
CA ARG A 841 12.00 -11.47 9.20
C ARG A 841 11.09 -10.26 9.39
N ALA A 842 11.01 -9.38 8.38
CA ALA A 842 10.21 -8.17 8.41
C ALA A 842 8.73 -8.45 8.65
N MET A 843 8.16 -9.41 7.91
CA MET A 843 6.74 -9.78 8.10
C MET A 843 6.51 -10.50 9.43
N VAL A 844 7.37 -11.46 9.79
CA VAL A 844 7.28 -12.18 11.07
C VAL A 844 7.33 -11.21 12.25
N ASN A 845 8.25 -10.24 12.24
CA ASN A 845 8.40 -9.28 13.31
C ASN A 845 7.19 -8.34 13.43
N ARG A 846 6.57 -7.93 12.32
CA ARG A 846 5.33 -7.13 12.32
C ARG A 846 4.15 -7.90 12.88
N VAL A 847 3.98 -9.16 12.47
CA VAL A 847 2.92 -10.01 13.00
C VAL A 847 3.15 -10.26 14.50
N TRP A 848 4.40 -10.51 14.93
CA TRP A 848 4.76 -10.62 16.33
C TRP A 848 4.43 -9.34 17.12
N ALA A 849 4.86 -8.17 16.64
CA ALA A 849 4.58 -6.88 17.25
C ALA A 849 3.06 -6.62 17.36
N HIS A 850 2.26 -7.07 16.39
CA HIS A 850 0.81 -7.00 16.47
C HIS A 850 0.22 -7.82 17.62
N TYR A 851 0.84 -8.94 18.03
CA TYR A 851 0.36 -9.78 19.15
C TYR A 851 0.96 -9.42 20.51
N PHE A 852 2.19 -8.89 20.55
CA PHE A 852 2.88 -8.58 21.80
C PHE A 852 2.95 -7.08 22.12
N GLY A 853 2.62 -6.21 21.15
CA GLY A 853 2.70 -4.75 21.29
C GLY A 853 4.11 -4.18 21.11
N VAL A 854 5.11 -5.05 21.09
CA VAL A 854 6.53 -4.77 20.87
C VAL A 854 7.08 -5.85 19.94
N GLY A 855 7.90 -5.46 18.97
CA GLY A 855 8.55 -6.41 18.08
C GLY A 855 9.67 -7.19 18.78
N ILE A 856 10.13 -8.28 18.15
CA ILE A 856 11.42 -8.89 18.51
C ILE A 856 12.55 -7.91 18.16
N VAL A 857 12.39 -7.20 17.04
CA VAL A 857 13.08 -5.93 16.77
C VAL A 857 12.06 -4.82 16.96
N ASP A 858 12.37 -3.83 17.78
CA ASP A 858 11.48 -2.69 18.03
C ASP A 858 12.24 -1.36 17.78
N PRO A 859 11.69 -0.41 17.00
CA PRO A 859 10.42 -0.45 16.27
C PRO A 859 10.34 -1.58 15.21
N PRO A 860 9.13 -2.07 14.86
CA PRO A 860 8.98 -3.24 13.98
C PRO A 860 9.53 -3.08 12.55
N ASP A 861 9.70 -1.83 12.09
CA ASP A 861 10.18 -1.41 10.78
C ASP A 861 11.56 -0.72 10.83
N ASP A 862 12.36 -1.02 11.86
CA ASP A 862 13.73 -0.50 12.02
C ASP A 862 14.76 -1.62 12.16
N MET A 863 14.74 -2.55 11.21
CA MET A 863 15.73 -3.61 11.12
C MET A 863 17.04 -3.04 10.60
N ASN A 864 17.98 -2.80 11.52
CA ASN A 864 19.33 -2.39 11.19
C ASN A 864 20.33 -3.10 12.13
N LEU A 865 21.60 -3.14 11.72
CA LEU A 865 22.63 -3.89 12.43
C LEU A 865 22.95 -3.37 13.85
N ALA A 866 22.63 -2.09 14.15
CA ALA A 866 22.77 -1.54 15.50
C ALA A 866 21.49 -1.70 16.36
N ASN A 867 20.37 -2.12 15.76
CA ASN A 867 19.12 -2.45 16.45
C ASN A 867 18.84 -3.96 16.37
N PRO A 868 19.66 -4.80 17.03
CA PRO A 868 19.50 -6.25 16.96
C PRO A 868 18.22 -6.72 17.67
N PRO A 869 17.71 -7.90 17.30
CA PRO A 869 16.55 -8.50 17.97
C PRO A 869 16.81 -8.77 19.46
N SER A 870 15.79 -8.54 20.31
CA SER A 870 15.82 -8.90 21.73
C SER A 870 16.02 -10.41 21.95
N ASN A 871 15.54 -11.22 20.99
CA ASN A 871 15.75 -12.65 20.90
C ASN A 871 16.00 -13.07 19.44
N GLY A 872 17.26 -13.00 18.99
CA GLY A 872 17.67 -13.41 17.64
C GLY A 872 17.31 -14.84 17.26
N PRO A 873 17.64 -15.86 18.10
CA PRO A 873 17.28 -17.24 17.83
C PRO A 873 15.77 -17.47 17.57
N LEU A 874 14.90 -16.75 18.31
CA LEU A 874 13.45 -16.79 18.11
C LEU A 874 13.04 -16.23 16.74
N LEU A 875 13.53 -15.05 16.37
CA LEU A 875 13.21 -14.42 15.08
C LEU A 875 13.70 -15.29 13.91
N ASP A 876 14.88 -15.86 14.03
CA ASP A 876 15.48 -16.72 13.01
C ASP A 876 14.69 -18.01 12.82
N TRP A 877 14.30 -18.66 13.92
CA TRP A 877 13.46 -19.84 13.88
C TRP A 877 12.10 -19.54 13.24
N LEU A 878 11.38 -18.52 13.71
CA LEU A 878 10.07 -18.15 13.15
C LEU A 878 10.15 -17.83 11.65
N SER A 879 11.20 -17.12 11.22
CA SER A 879 11.37 -16.72 9.82
C SER A 879 11.64 -17.92 8.91
N ARG A 880 12.50 -18.83 9.35
CA ARG A 880 12.77 -20.08 8.61
C ARG A 880 11.51 -20.94 8.49
N GLU A 881 10.77 -21.11 9.59
CA GLU A 881 9.55 -21.91 9.57
C GLU A 881 8.43 -21.23 8.76
N PHE A 882 8.37 -19.89 8.73
CA PHE A 882 7.44 -19.15 7.88
C PHE A 882 7.70 -19.42 6.39
N ILE A 883 8.97 -19.40 5.97
CA ILE A 883 9.38 -19.78 4.61
C ILE A 883 9.00 -21.24 4.33
N ALA A 884 9.34 -22.16 5.23
CA ALA A 884 9.07 -23.59 5.06
C ALA A 884 7.58 -23.95 4.97
N ASN A 885 6.69 -23.07 5.47
CA ASN A 885 5.24 -23.21 5.37
C ASN A 885 4.63 -22.34 4.25
N GLY A 886 5.42 -21.94 3.24
CA GLY A 886 4.94 -21.21 2.07
C GLY A 886 4.43 -19.81 2.41
N TYR A 887 5.06 -19.16 3.38
CA TYR A 887 4.69 -17.81 3.84
C TYR A 887 3.21 -17.69 4.29
N ASP A 888 2.65 -18.76 4.85
CA ASP A 888 1.25 -18.87 5.30
C ASP A 888 0.98 -18.02 6.56
N PHE A 889 0.11 -17.01 6.41
CA PHE A 889 -0.31 -16.14 7.51
C PHE A 889 -1.07 -16.89 8.60
N LYS A 890 -2.03 -17.76 8.25
CA LYS A 890 -2.79 -18.55 9.23
C LYS A 890 -1.88 -19.46 10.03
N TRP A 891 -0.88 -20.08 9.41
CA TRP A 891 0.16 -20.84 10.11
C TRP A 891 0.91 -19.97 11.13
N LEU A 892 1.34 -18.78 10.73
CA LEU A 892 2.09 -17.87 11.61
C LEU A 892 1.25 -17.39 12.79
N HIS A 893 0.00 -16.97 12.55
CA HIS A 893 -0.94 -16.57 13.60
C HIS A 893 -1.22 -17.71 14.58
N ARG A 894 -1.45 -18.93 14.08
CA ARG A 894 -1.69 -20.12 14.90
C ARG A 894 -0.47 -20.47 15.74
N THR A 895 0.72 -20.41 15.16
CA THR A 895 1.98 -20.70 15.85
C THR A 895 2.22 -19.73 17.01
N ILE A 896 2.02 -18.43 16.78
CA ILE A 896 2.18 -17.40 17.81
C ILE A 896 1.11 -17.55 18.90
N THR A 897 -0.18 -17.57 18.52
CA THR A 897 -1.28 -17.56 19.49
C THR A 897 -1.46 -18.87 20.24
N GLY A 898 -1.02 -19.99 19.64
CA GLY A 898 -0.99 -21.31 20.27
C GLY A 898 0.13 -21.49 21.29
N SER A 899 1.15 -20.63 21.28
CA SER A 899 2.28 -20.70 22.21
C SER A 899 1.87 -20.45 23.67
N ARG A 900 2.63 -21.02 24.61
CA ARG A 900 2.48 -20.69 26.04
C ARG A 900 2.81 -19.21 26.28
N THR A 901 3.81 -18.69 25.57
CA THR A 901 4.29 -17.31 25.64
C THR A 901 3.17 -16.30 25.38
N TYR A 902 2.38 -16.48 24.32
CA TYR A 902 1.23 -15.60 24.03
C TYR A 902 0.14 -15.71 25.10
N GLN A 903 -0.03 -16.89 25.70
CA GLN A 903 -1.08 -17.18 26.69
C GLN A 903 -0.69 -16.82 28.14
N LEU A 904 0.38 -16.06 28.34
CA LEU A 904 0.77 -15.56 29.66
C LEU A 904 -0.21 -14.50 30.17
N SER A 905 -0.45 -14.43 31.47
CA SER A 905 -1.21 -13.34 32.08
C SER A 905 -0.42 -12.03 31.99
N TRP A 906 -1.14 -10.91 31.93
CA TRP A 906 -0.54 -9.58 32.07
C TRP A 906 -0.10 -9.28 33.50
N ARG A 907 -0.60 -10.04 34.49
CA ARG A 907 -0.23 -9.87 35.89
C ARG A 907 1.22 -10.30 36.06
N THR A 908 2.06 -9.35 36.46
CA THR A 908 3.48 -9.58 36.69
C THR A 908 3.73 -10.24 38.06
N ASN A 909 4.83 -10.97 38.14
CA ASN A 909 5.44 -11.43 39.38
C ASN A 909 6.62 -10.52 39.75
N GLU A 910 7.36 -10.87 40.81
CA GLU A 910 8.45 -10.04 41.32
C GLU A 910 9.60 -9.83 40.30
N THR A 911 9.91 -10.87 39.53
CA THR A 911 11.07 -10.90 38.63
C THR A 911 10.81 -10.27 37.26
N ASN A 912 9.55 -10.19 36.82
CA ASN A 912 9.21 -9.76 35.47
C ASN A 912 8.48 -8.41 35.38
N ARG A 913 8.27 -7.74 36.52
CA ARG A 913 7.55 -6.45 36.64
C ARG A 913 8.13 -5.32 35.79
N THR A 914 9.43 -5.34 35.51
CA THR A 914 10.12 -4.32 34.71
C THR A 914 10.48 -4.80 33.30
N ASP A 915 10.16 -6.05 32.96
CA ASP A 915 10.40 -6.55 31.61
C ASP A 915 9.40 -5.92 30.64
N SER A 916 9.89 -5.42 29.51
CA SER A 916 9.07 -4.81 28.48
C SER A 916 9.40 -5.33 27.08
N LYS A 917 10.33 -6.27 26.94
CA LYS A 917 10.84 -6.71 25.62
C LYS A 917 11.22 -8.19 25.52
N ASN A 918 11.24 -8.93 26.64
CA ASN A 918 11.62 -10.34 26.67
C ASN A 918 10.40 -11.30 26.74
N PHE A 919 9.18 -10.76 26.61
CA PHE A 919 7.93 -11.54 26.48
C PHE A 919 7.60 -12.42 27.69
N SER A 920 8.03 -12.00 28.89
CA SER A 920 7.78 -12.72 30.15
C SER A 920 6.33 -12.66 30.65
N HIS A 921 5.50 -11.80 30.06
CA HIS A 921 4.09 -11.62 30.36
C HIS A 921 3.40 -10.90 29.19
N ALA A 922 2.06 -10.92 29.18
CA ALA A 922 1.31 -10.16 28.18
C ALA A 922 1.31 -8.67 28.50
N GLN A 923 1.61 -7.83 27.50
CA GLN A 923 1.50 -6.39 27.68
C GLN A 923 0.08 -5.91 27.50
N ILE A 924 -0.34 -4.97 28.36
CA ILE A 924 -1.61 -4.27 28.22
C ILE A 924 -1.49 -3.30 27.05
N ARG A 925 -2.32 -3.50 26.02
CA ARG A 925 -2.27 -2.75 24.76
C ARG A 925 -3.57 -2.00 24.53
N ARG A 926 -3.49 -0.82 23.95
CA ARG A 926 -4.70 -0.07 23.56
C ARG A 926 -5.37 -0.74 22.37
N LEU A 927 -6.70 -0.73 22.37
CA LEU A 927 -7.45 -1.18 21.21
C LEU A 927 -7.21 -0.23 20.03
N PRO A 928 -7.00 -0.76 18.81
CA PRO A 928 -6.95 0.06 17.59
C PRO A 928 -8.23 0.86 17.39
N ALA A 929 -8.15 1.95 16.62
CA ALA A 929 -9.27 2.86 16.38
C ALA A 929 -10.55 2.15 15.91
N GLU A 930 -10.42 1.31 14.89
CA GLU A 930 -11.54 0.58 14.29
C GLU A 930 -12.18 -0.37 15.31
N VAL A 931 -11.35 -1.11 16.05
CA VAL A 931 -11.76 -2.07 17.08
C VAL A 931 -12.42 -1.36 18.26
N THR A 932 -11.93 -0.19 18.66
CA THR A 932 -12.51 0.61 19.76
C THR A 932 -13.92 1.06 19.41
N ILE A 933 -14.13 1.61 18.21
CA ILE A 933 -15.45 2.07 17.79
C ILE A 933 -16.40 0.90 17.60
N ASP A 934 -15.95 -0.19 16.97
CA ASP A 934 -16.75 -1.42 16.85
C ASP A 934 -17.13 -1.99 18.22
N ALA A 935 -16.20 -2.01 19.19
CA ALA A 935 -16.44 -2.48 20.54
C ALA A 935 -17.50 -1.65 21.27
N ILE A 936 -17.46 -0.31 21.15
CA ILE A 936 -18.46 0.60 21.75
C ILE A 936 -19.83 0.36 21.12
N LEU A 937 -19.87 0.28 19.79
CA LEU A 937 -21.10 0.02 19.06
C LEU A 937 -21.67 -1.33 19.52
N GLN A 938 -20.85 -2.38 19.50
CA GLN A 938 -21.22 -3.74 19.87
C GLN A 938 -21.77 -3.78 21.30
N ALA A 939 -21.03 -3.25 22.28
CA ALA A 939 -21.42 -3.28 23.69
C ALA A 939 -22.77 -2.59 23.99
N THR A 940 -23.17 -1.62 23.16
CA THR A 940 -24.43 -0.86 23.33
C THR A 940 -25.58 -1.35 22.44
N ALA A 941 -25.30 -2.23 21.48
CA ALA A 941 -26.30 -2.76 20.55
C ALA A 941 -27.21 -3.82 21.20
N SER A 942 -28.44 -3.92 20.69
CA SER A 942 -29.35 -5.02 21.01
C SER A 942 -28.74 -6.38 20.71
N ASP A 943 -29.28 -7.43 21.31
CA ASP A 943 -28.80 -8.81 21.10
C ASP A 943 -28.81 -9.23 19.63
N ALA A 944 -29.92 -8.95 18.93
CA ALA A 944 -30.04 -9.26 17.52
C ALA A 944 -29.01 -8.50 16.67
N GLN A 945 -28.75 -7.23 16.97
CA GLN A 945 -27.81 -6.42 16.23
C GLN A 945 -26.35 -6.80 16.53
N MET A 946 -26.04 -7.14 17.77
CA MET A 946 -24.73 -7.66 18.19
C MET A 946 -24.41 -8.98 17.47
N ALA A 947 -25.34 -9.93 17.46
CA ALA A 947 -25.19 -11.20 16.74
C ALA A 947 -25.04 -10.97 15.22
N ASN A 948 -25.81 -10.03 14.66
CA ASN A 948 -25.67 -9.64 13.26
C ASN A 948 -24.27 -9.05 12.97
N TRP A 949 -23.70 -8.21 13.84
CA TRP A 949 -22.35 -7.66 13.62
C TRP A 949 -21.23 -8.68 13.81
N ALA A 950 -21.43 -9.68 14.67
CA ALA A 950 -20.50 -10.80 14.79
C ALA A 950 -20.43 -11.61 13.47
N GLY A 951 -21.57 -11.77 12.76
CA GLY A 951 -21.64 -12.49 11.49
C GLY A 951 -21.50 -11.66 10.21
N ASN A 952 -21.80 -10.36 10.24
CA ASN A 952 -21.83 -9.45 9.09
C ASN A 952 -20.85 -8.28 9.27
N VAL A 953 -19.62 -8.51 8.83
CA VAL A 953 -18.49 -7.58 8.99
C VAL A 953 -18.62 -6.30 8.17
N ASN A 954 -19.46 -6.27 7.13
CA ASN A 954 -19.60 -5.09 6.26
C ASN A 954 -20.16 -3.84 6.97
N GLN A 955 -20.77 -4.02 8.15
CA GLN A 955 -21.28 -2.92 8.98
C GLN A 955 -20.24 -2.40 9.99
N ARG A 956 -19.05 -3.00 10.01
CA ARG A 956 -18.01 -2.75 11.01
C ARG A 956 -16.87 -1.91 10.46
N LYS A 957 -16.24 -1.12 11.33
CA LYS A 957 -15.13 -0.22 11.00
C LYS A 957 -13.89 -0.96 10.52
N ILE A 958 -13.67 -2.20 10.97
CA ILE A 958 -12.59 -3.04 10.45
C ILE A 958 -12.71 -3.36 8.95
N ALA A 959 -13.92 -3.35 8.38
CA ALA A 959 -14.19 -3.64 6.96
C ALA A 959 -14.32 -2.38 6.08
N HIS A 960 -14.29 -1.18 6.69
CA HIS A 960 -14.46 0.08 5.97
C HIS A 960 -13.12 0.56 5.37
N HIS A 961 -12.81 0.04 4.19
CA HIS A 961 -11.70 0.44 3.31
C HIS A 961 -12.10 1.63 2.41
N PRO A 962 -11.16 2.34 1.74
CA PRO A 962 -11.42 3.67 1.18
C PRO A 962 -12.54 3.68 0.11
N ARG A 963 -13.75 4.08 0.49
CA ARG A 963 -14.77 4.61 -0.43
C ARG A 963 -14.89 6.12 -0.21
N SER A 964 -14.30 6.88 -1.12
CA SER A 964 -14.70 8.22 -1.60
C SER A 964 -15.55 9.13 -0.68
N VAL A 965 -14.92 10.22 -0.18
CA VAL A 965 -15.37 11.64 -0.16
C VAL A 965 -16.74 12.00 0.46
N MET A 966 -17.37 11.15 1.26
CA MET A 966 -18.39 11.62 2.20
C MET A 966 -17.86 11.39 3.60
N ALA A 967 -17.44 12.48 4.26
CA ALA A 967 -17.13 12.49 5.68
C ALA A 967 -18.36 11.96 6.43
N SER A 968 -18.37 10.66 6.73
CA SER A 968 -19.30 10.12 7.71
C SER A 968 -18.98 10.77 9.05
N SER A 969 -19.98 10.97 9.92
CA SER A 969 -19.78 11.45 11.30
C SER A 969 -18.70 10.66 12.06
N LEU A 970 -18.44 9.43 11.61
CA LEU A 970 -17.51 8.46 12.18
C LEU A 970 -16.04 8.57 11.71
N GLU A 971 -15.68 9.48 10.81
CA GLU A 971 -14.25 9.68 10.47
C GLU A 971 -13.47 10.40 11.58
N TYR A 972 -14.11 11.36 12.26
CA TYR A 972 -13.50 12.11 13.36
C TYR A 972 -13.07 11.20 14.53
N PRO A 973 -13.92 10.28 15.06
CA PRO A 973 -13.48 9.36 16.10
C PRO A 973 -12.32 8.47 15.67
N LEU A 974 -12.33 7.92 14.45
CA LEU A 974 -11.26 7.06 13.97
C LEU A 974 -9.90 7.76 13.98
N LEU A 975 -9.85 9.04 13.62
CA LEU A 975 -8.63 9.85 13.71
C LEU A 975 -8.20 10.11 15.16
N ILE A 976 -9.15 10.40 16.07
CA ILE A 976 -8.85 10.58 17.51
C ILE A 976 -8.20 9.33 18.11
N PHE A 977 -8.69 8.15 17.73
CA PHE A 977 -8.15 6.87 18.18
C PHE A 977 -6.94 6.36 17.38
N GLY A 978 -6.38 7.19 16.47
CA GLY A 978 -5.08 6.92 15.85
C GLY A 978 -5.11 6.05 14.59
N LYS A 979 -6.23 6.05 13.85
CA LYS A 979 -6.28 5.45 12.51
C LYS A 979 -5.22 6.09 11.59
N PRO A 980 -4.37 5.31 10.91
CA PRO A 980 -3.38 5.85 9.98
C PRO A 980 -4.06 6.50 8.77
N LEU A 981 -3.48 7.59 8.26
CA LEU A 981 -3.94 8.21 7.02
C LEU A 981 -3.48 7.44 5.79
N ARG A 982 -2.46 6.57 5.93
CA ARG A 982 -1.77 5.82 4.86
C ARG A 982 -1.07 6.78 3.90
N ASN A 983 -0.33 7.72 4.47
CA ASN A 983 0.43 8.73 3.74
C ASN A 983 1.92 8.35 3.65
N THR A 984 2.40 7.59 4.63
CA THR A 984 3.75 7.03 4.65
C THR A 984 3.65 5.50 4.66
N ASN A 985 4.75 4.81 4.35
CA ASN A 985 4.80 3.35 4.49
C ASN A 985 5.39 2.93 5.86
N CYS A 986 5.32 3.81 6.86
CA CYS A 986 5.86 3.57 8.21
C CYS A 986 4.81 2.87 9.08
N ASP A 987 5.20 1.83 9.82
CA ASP A 987 4.32 1.19 10.80
C ASP A 987 3.94 2.16 11.93
N CYS A 988 4.79 3.17 12.18
CA CYS A 988 4.59 4.24 13.14
C CYS A 988 3.42 5.19 12.82
N GLU A 989 2.84 5.17 11.62
CA GLU A 989 1.70 6.03 11.28
C GLU A 989 0.46 5.69 12.12
N ARG A 990 0.28 4.42 12.49
CA ARG A 990 -0.79 3.98 13.39
C ARG A 990 -0.44 4.32 14.84
N GLN A 991 -1.24 5.18 15.46
CA GLN A 991 -0.98 5.68 16.80
C GLN A 991 -1.78 4.91 17.85
N SER A 992 -1.08 4.14 18.69
CA SER A 992 -1.71 3.38 19.77
C SER A 992 -1.48 4.00 21.16
N GLN A 993 -0.83 5.17 21.21
CA GLN A 993 -0.53 5.86 22.46
C GLN A 993 -1.78 6.57 23.02
N PRO A 994 -1.98 6.57 24.35
CA PRO A 994 -3.12 7.21 24.98
C PRO A 994 -3.05 8.73 24.83
N THR A 995 -4.19 9.35 24.52
CA THR A 995 -4.31 10.82 24.47
C THR A 995 -5.44 11.33 25.35
N LEU A 996 -5.33 12.59 25.82
CA LEU A 996 -6.40 13.25 26.57
C LEU A 996 -7.68 13.36 25.74
N LEU A 997 -7.54 13.60 24.43
CA LEU A 997 -8.66 13.77 23.50
C LEU A 997 -9.52 12.50 23.42
N GLN A 998 -8.91 11.32 23.38
CA GLN A 998 -9.62 10.03 23.42
C GLN A 998 -10.47 9.90 24.69
N SER A 999 -9.91 10.25 25.85
CA SER A 999 -10.62 10.17 27.13
C SER A 999 -11.77 11.17 27.23
N LEU A 1000 -11.63 12.36 26.64
CA LEU A 1000 -12.69 13.36 26.57
C LEU A 1000 -13.82 12.93 25.62
N TYR A 1001 -13.46 12.28 24.51
CA TYR A 1001 -14.41 11.77 23.52
C TYR A 1001 -15.34 10.71 24.13
N VAL A 1002 -14.80 9.66 24.77
CA VAL A 1002 -15.61 8.57 25.35
C VAL A 1002 -16.60 9.05 26.44
N ARG A 1003 -16.29 10.19 27.09
CA ARG A 1003 -17.09 10.72 28.21
C ARG A 1003 -18.19 11.68 27.79
N ASN A 1004 -17.97 12.48 26.74
CA ASN A 1004 -18.78 13.66 26.47
C ASN A 1004 -19.30 13.78 25.04
N ASP A 1005 -18.86 12.91 24.12
CA ASP A 1005 -19.28 13.01 22.72
C ASP A 1005 -20.78 12.71 22.57
N GLU A 1006 -21.49 13.58 21.85
CA GLU A 1006 -22.94 13.50 21.69
C GLU A 1006 -23.36 12.24 20.93
N GLU A 1007 -22.61 11.83 19.90
CA GLU A 1007 -22.92 10.65 19.09
C GLU A 1007 -22.77 9.37 19.92
N LEU A 1008 -21.71 9.28 20.73
CA LEU A 1008 -21.50 8.15 21.65
C LEU A 1008 -22.59 8.06 22.71
N LEU A 1009 -22.97 9.17 23.33
CA LEU A 1009 -24.05 9.21 24.32
C LEU A 1009 -25.40 8.82 23.70
N ASN A 1010 -25.63 9.16 22.42
CA ASN A 1010 -26.80 8.73 21.67
C ASN A 1010 -26.78 7.22 21.39
N TRP A 1011 -25.62 6.58 21.16
CA TRP A 1011 -25.56 5.12 21.02
C TRP A 1011 -25.87 4.35 22.30
N LEU A 1012 -25.57 4.94 23.46
CA LEU A 1012 -25.96 4.38 24.76
C LEU A 1012 -27.47 4.40 24.96
N THR A 1013 -28.14 5.47 24.52
CA THR A 1013 -29.56 5.74 24.81
C THR A 1013 -30.52 5.45 23.66
N ARG A 1014 -30.05 4.82 22.58
CA ARG A 1014 -30.87 4.49 21.41
C ARG A 1014 -32.03 3.54 21.75
N ASN A 1015 -33.18 3.78 21.12
CA ASN A 1015 -34.42 3.03 21.37
C ASN A 1015 -34.38 1.56 20.90
N ASP A 1016 -33.39 1.19 20.11
CA ASP A 1016 -33.14 -0.14 19.55
C ASP A 1016 -31.88 -0.81 20.14
N GLY A 1017 -31.33 -0.25 21.21
CA GLY A 1017 -30.13 -0.73 21.90
C GLY A 1017 -30.45 -1.68 23.06
N TRP A 1018 -29.40 -2.25 23.65
CA TRP A 1018 -29.56 -3.23 24.73
C TRP A 1018 -30.26 -2.66 25.97
N LEU A 1019 -30.00 -1.39 26.33
CA LEU A 1019 -30.68 -0.76 27.47
C LEU A 1019 -32.21 -0.71 27.27
N ALA A 1020 -32.69 -0.44 26.05
CA ALA A 1020 -34.11 -0.49 25.74
C ALA A 1020 -34.70 -1.91 25.86
N GLU A 1021 -33.93 -2.94 25.53
CA GLU A 1021 -34.33 -4.35 25.75
C GLU A 1021 -34.44 -4.67 27.24
N THR A 1022 -33.48 -4.23 28.06
CA THR A 1022 -33.52 -4.44 29.52
C THR A 1022 -34.72 -3.74 30.15
N GLU A 1023 -35.02 -2.51 29.72
CA GLU A 1023 -36.19 -1.76 30.19
C GLU A 1023 -37.49 -2.47 29.82
N LYS A 1024 -37.62 -2.95 28.57
CA LYS A 1024 -38.79 -3.70 28.12
C LYS A 1024 -38.95 -5.03 28.88
N ALA A 1025 -37.85 -5.75 29.12
CA ALA A 1025 -37.85 -6.98 29.89
C ALA A 1025 -38.26 -6.74 31.36
N GLN A 1026 -37.78 -5.65 31.97
CA GLN A 1026 -38.18 -5.26 33.32
C GLN A 1026 -39.68 -4.92 33.40
N ARG A 1027 -40.21 -4.15 32.44
CA ARG A 1027 -41.65 -3.81 32.40
C ARG A 1027 -42.53 -5.05 32.29
N THR A 1028 -42.17 -5.98 31.40
CA THR A 1028 -42.91 -7.24 31.21
C THR A 1028 -42.95 -8.08 32.49
N VAL A 1029 -41.84 -8.15 33.22
CA VAL A 1029 -41.74 -8.87 34.50
C VAL A 1029 -42.43 -8.12 35.65
N SER A 1030 -42.61 -6.81 35.58
CA SER A 1030 -43.43 -6.07 36.55
C SER A 1030 -44.94 -6.33 36.38
N ASP A 1031 -45.38 -6.67 35.16
CA ASP A 1031 -46.78 -6.99 34.85
C ASP A 1031 -47.15 -8.45 35.17
N GLU A 1032 -46.18 -9.37 35.09
CA GLU A 1032 -46.31 -10.78 35.48
C GLU A 1032 -45.66 -11.00 36.86
N ALA A 1033 -46.45 -11.23 37.94
CA ALA A 1033 -45.95 -11.34 39.33
C ALA A 1033 -44.66 -12.19 39.48
N ALA A 1034 -43.51 -11.53 39.43
CA ALA A 1034 -42.21 -12.18 39.35
C ALA A 1034 -41.78 -12.81 40.68
N THR A 1035 -41.22 -14.01 40.63
CA THR A 1035 -40.74 -14.74 41.81
C THR A 1035 -39.34 -14.34 42.30
N ASP A 1036 -38.54 -13.60 41.52
CA ASP A 1036 -37.21 -13.12 41.94
C ASP A 1036 -36.71 -11.85 41.17
N PRO A 1037 -37.09 -10.63 41.62
CA PRO A 1037 -36.61 -9.38 41.03
C PRO A 1037 -35.11 -9.12 41.22
N ALA A 1038 -34.49 -9.67 42.27
CA ALA A 1038 -33.07 -9.46 42.56
C ALA A 1038 -32.18 -10.29 41.62
N GLY A 1039 -32.59 -11.51 41.30
CA GLY A 1039 -31.91 -12.36 40.32
C GLY A 1039 -31.93 -11.79 38.90
N GLN A 1040 -32.98 -11.05 38.51
CA GLN A 1040 -33.06 -10.39 37.21
C GLN A 1040 -32.06 -9.23 37.08
N ILE A 1041 -31.94 -8.38 38.11
CA ILE A 1041 -30.95 -7.29 38.14
C ILE A 1041 -29.53 -7.85 38.03
N ASP A 1042 -29.24 -8.94 38.75
CA ASP A 1042 -27.93 -9.58 38.69
C ASP A 1042 -27.58 -10.09 37.30
N GLU A 1043 -28.57 -10.63 36.57
CA GLU A 1043 -28.35 -11.09 35.21
C GLU A 1043 -28.09 -9.92 34.25
N PHE A 1044 -28.80 -8.79 34.39
CA PHE A 1044 -28.50 -7.58 33.62
C PHE A 1044 -27.09 -7.05 33.93
N ILE A 1045 -26.68 -7.03 35.20
CA ILE A 1045 -25.32 -6.63 35.58
C ILE A 1045 -24.30 -7.58 34.94
N LYS A 1046 -24.48 -8.91 35.05
CA LYS A 1046 -23.58 -9.89 34.44
C LYS A 1046 -23.48 -9.70 32.94
N GLN A 1047 -24.59 -9.47 32.25
CA GLN A 1047 -24.57 -9.17 30.83
C GLN A 1047 -23.81 -7.88 30.51
N ALA A 1048 -23.95 -6.81 31.30
CA ALA A 1048 -23.19 -5.57 31.08
C ALA A 1048 -21.67 -5.82 31.08
N TYR A 1049 -21.17 -6.62 32.03
CA TYR A 1049 -19.74 -6.97 32.10
C TYR A 1049 -19.33 -7.87 30.92
N LEU A 1050 -20.15 -8.86 30.55
CA LEU A 1050 -19.85 -9.73 29.40
C LEU A 1050 -19.79 -8.95 28.08
N ARG A 1051 -20.69 -7.97 27.87
CA ARG A 1051 -20.72 -7.14 26.65
C ARG A 1051 -19.55 -6.17 26.52
N THR A 1052 -18.94 -5.77 27.64
CA THR A 1052 -17.92 -4.72 27.68
C THR A 1052 -16.53 -5.32 27.88
N VAL A 1053 -16.30 -5.94 29.03
CA VAL A 1053 -15.00 -6.45 29.48
C VAL A 1053 -14.85 -7.97 29.28
N SER A 1054 -15.84 -8.63 28.67
CA SER A 1054 -15.78 -10.04 28.24
C SER A 1054 -15.54 -11.05 29.38
N ARG A 1055 -15.97 -10.73 30.60
CA ARG A 1055 -15.92 -11.61 31.77
C ARG A 1055 -17.12 -11.40 32.68
N LEU A 1056 -17.32 -12.30 33.64
CA LEU A 1056 -18.27 -12.06 34.72
C LEU A 1056 -17.70 -11.05 35.73
N PRO A 1057 -18.55 -10.26 36.41
CA PRO A 1057 -18.09 -9.41 37.50
C PRO A 1057 -17.59 -10.28 38.66
N GLU A 1058 -16.52 -9.83 39.30
CA GLU A 1058 -16.13 -10.36 40.61
C GLU A 1058 -17.25 -10.12 41.63
N GLU A 1059 -17.26 -10.90 42.72
CA GLU A 1059 -18.31 -10.74 43.75
C GLU A 1059 -18.38 -9.30 44.29
N ALA A 1060 -17.23 -8.67 44.51
CA ALA A 1060 -17.18 -7.29 44.98
C ALA A 1060 -17.69 -6.28 43.93
N GLU A 1061 -17.45 -6.53 42.65
CA GLU A 1061 -17.96 -5.74 41.54
C GLU A 1061 -19.48 -5.89 41.41
N LEU A 1062 -19.99 -7.13 41.45
CA LEU A 1062 -21.41 -7.43 41.41
C LEU A 1062 -22.18 -6.75 42.54
N GLN A 1063 -21.66 -6.81 43.78
CA GLN A 1063 -22.30 -6.16 44.92
C GLN A 1063 -22.31 -4.62 44.81
N ARG A 1064 -21.21 -4.02 44.31
CA ARG A 1064 -21.16 -2.57 44.07
C ARG A 1064 -22.12 -2.14 42.97
N SER A 1065 -22.14 -2.86 41.84
CA SER A 1065 -23.05 -2.60 40.73
C SER A 1065 -24.51 -2.77 41.16
N ARG A 1066 -24.85 -3.83 41.90
CA ARG A 1066 -26.20 -4.06 42.42
C ARG A 1066 -26.65 -2.92 43.32
N LYS A 1067 -25.80 -2.51 44.26
CA LYS A 1067 -26.08 -1.39 45.15
C LYS A 1067 -26.35 -0.11 44.36
N HIS A 1068 -25.49 0.22 43.39
CA HIS A 1068 -25.64 1.43 42.59
C HIS A 1068 -26.95 1.43 41.78
N VAL A 1069 -27.26 0.33 41.09
CA VAL A 1069 -28.50 0.20 40.29
C VAL A 1069 -29.76 0.32 41.16
N GLN A 1070 -29.71 -0.17 42.41
CA GLN A 1070 -30.83 -0.08 43.36
C GLN A 1070 -30.99 1.31 43.99
N GLU A 1071 -29.91 2.10 44.07
CA GLU A 1071 -29.92 3.46 44.63
C GLU A 1071 -30.29 4.54 43.59
N ALA A 1072 -30.30 4.21 42.30
CA ALA A 1072 -30.70 5.10 41.20
C ALA A 1072 -32.21 5.41 41.20
N GLU A 1073 -32.61 6.48 40.49
CA GLU A 1073 -34.04 6.88 40.40
C GLU A 1073 -34.90 5.79 39.78
N THR A 1074 -34.37 5.13 38.74
CA THR A 1074 -34.97 3.95 38.12
C THR A 1074 -33.88 2.91 37.80
N ILE A 1075 -34.27 1.64 37.68
CA ILE A 1075 -33.34 0.57 37.27
C ILE A 1075 -32.71 0.86 35.89
N PRO A 1076 -33.44 1.33 34.87
CA PRO A 1076 -32.84 1.74 33.59
C PRO A 1076 -31.78 2.83 33.74
N ASP A 1077 -31.99 3.84 34.60
CA ASP A 1077 -30.99 4.88 34.86
C ASP A 1077 -29.72 4.29 35.51
N GLY A 1078 -29.90 3.41 36.50
CA GLY A 1078 -28.78 2.72 37.14
C GLY A 1078 -28.00 1.80 36.17
N MET A 1079 -28.70 1.12 35.26
CA MET A 1079 -28.08 0.28 34.22
C MET A 1079 -27.37 1.13 33.15
N HIS A 1080 -27.92 2.29 32.81
CA HIS A 1080 -27.28 3.27 31.94
C HIS A 1080 -25.95 3.74 32.54
N ASP A 1081 -25.95 4.17 33.81
CA ASP A 1081 -24.75 4.64 34.50
C ASP A 1081 -23.69 3.54 34.62
N LEU A 1082 -24.11 2.29 34.91
CA LEU A 1082 -23.21 1.14 34.94
C LEU A 1082 -22.55 0.88 33.58
N LEU A 1083 -23.34 0.86 32.50
CA LEU A 1083 -22.81 0.63 31.15
C LEU A 1083 -21.85 1.74 30.73
N TRP A 1084 -22.22 3.00 30.99
CA TRP A 1084 -21.37 4.16 30.75
C TRP A 1084 -20.05 4.06 31.53
N ALA A 1085 -20.10 3.65 32.80
CA ALA A 1085 -18.91 3.48 33.63
C ALA A 1085 -17.99 2.39 33.08
N LEU A 1086 -18.55 1.25 32.65
CA LEU A 1086 -17.79 0.13 32.07
C LEU A 1086 -17.08 0.52 30.77
N LEU A 1087 -17.75 1.22 29.85
CA LEU A 1087 -17.16 1.73 28.61
C LEU A 1087 -16.01 2.72 28.84
N ASN A 1088 -15.96 3.36 30.02
CA ASN A 1088 -14.94 4.32 30.40
C ASN A 1088 -13.80 3.73 31.24
N THR A 1089 -13.82 2.42 31.48
CA THR A 1089 -12.72 1.73 32.17
C THR A 1089 -11.48 1.59 31.28
N GLN A 1090 -10.31 1.49 31.91
CA GLN A 1090 -9.09 1.13 31.20
C GLN A 1090 -9.20 -0.28 30.60
N GLU A 1091 -9.82 -1.21 31.34
CA GLU A 1091 -10.03 -2.60 30.91
C GLU A 1091 -10.82 -2.70 29.60
N PHE A 1092 -11.89 -1.90 29.44
CA PHE A 1092 -12.65 -1.87 28.20
C PHE A 1092 -11.82 -1.38 27.00
N LEU A 1093 -11.02 -0.33 27.20
CA LEU A 1093 -10.23 0.31 26.13
C LEU A 1093 -8.87 -0.36 25.87
N THR A 1094 -8.61 -1.49 26.51
CA THR A 1094 -7.36 -2.23 26.37
C THR A 1094 -7.59 -3.72 26.09
N ASN A 1095 -6.62 -4.31 25.42
CA ASN A 1095 -6.41 -5.73 25.33
C ASN A 1095 -5.35 -6.14 26.36
N HIS A 1096 -5.62 -7.16 27.17
CA HIS A 1096 -4.80 -7.54 28.33
C HIS A 1096 -4.58 -9.05 28.40
#